data_AF-A0A7X7YGS4-F1
#
_entry.id   AF-A0A7X7YGS4-F1
#
_cell.length_a   1.000
_cell.length_b   1.000
_cell.length_c   1.000
_cell.angle_alpha   90.00
_cell.angle_beta   90.00
_cell.angle_gamma   90.00
#
_symmetry.space_group_name_H-M   'P 1'
#
loop_
_entity.id
_entity.type
_entity.pdbx_description
1 polymer ?
#
loop_
_entity_poly.entity_id
_entity_poly.type
_entity_poly.pdbx_seq_one_letter_code
_entity_poly.pdbx_strand_id
1 'polypeptide(L)'
;MARLSHVPLVTTVKERCRVCYTCVRECPAKAIRIAGWQAEVVPGRCIGCGNCVRVCSQKAKQVASSEAAVQALLASGERVAACVAPSFPAEFVELDAKVLVGMLRRLGFALVNEVAFGADLVARRYRQLLADNPDRCYISTSCPAIVTFVERYYPSLVDFLAPVASPMVATARALRQVHGPELKTVFIGPCVAKKGEELDTGLSPEIDEVLTFAELRQMLAAAGIHPEETEASEFDPPHGGTGALFPLSRGALQAASIDENLILGDIVAADGRTSFVEVIKEFESGDLDLNARLLDLLCCNGCIMGAGMTSEVPLFRRRAVVSKYVRQHLAASHPHDHQAWLDRFANLDLGRTFVADDQRLPTPSSTEITEVLERMGKHTPADELNCGACGYDTCREHAVAVCKGLAESEMCLPFTIEALRTSVGELALSHEELRNTQQALMHSERLASMGQLAAGIAHEVNNPLGVVLLYAHMILEEAPKDAPGRKDLEMIVAQADRCKKIVSGLLNFARQNKVFLQETLIRDLVLQGVRSVPIPDHVRVRVEHDEPELAAEIDRDQVMQVLTNLISNAIEAMPEGGTLTLSSRTAKESVLLTVADTGVGISKENMNKVFEPFFTTKPMGKGTGLGLPVIYGIVKMHRGDIKVESNADPAVGPTGTSFTVTLPRAGRRE
;
A
#
# COMPACT_ATOMS: atom_id res chain seq x y z
N MET A 1 42.19 -2.26 7.08
CA MET A 1 41.67 -0.99 7.62
C MET A 1 40.55 -0.55 6.68
N ALA A 2 39.30 -0.54 7.15
CA ALA A 2 38.19 -0.03 6.35
C ALA A 2 38.44 1.45 6.03
N ARG A 3 38.24 1.89 4.78
CA ARG A 3 38.31 3.33 4.46
C ARG A 3 37.30 4.06 5.37
N LEU A 4 37.72 5.18 5.96
CA LEU A 4 36.86 6.10 6.71
C LEU A 4 35.70 6.65 5.84
N SER A 5 35.75 6.43 4.52
CA SER A 5 34.70 6.73 3.52
C SER A 5 33.37 5.97 3.69
N HIS A 6 33.26 5.02 4.62
CA HIS A 6 32.02 4.29 4.93
C HIS A 6 31.24 4.83 6.12
N VAL A 7 31.66 5.95 6.72
CA VAL A 7 30.89 6.62 7.77
C VAL A 7 29.53 7.07 7.20
N PRO A 8 28.40 6.76 7.85
CA PRO A 8 27.08 7.13 7.36
C PRO A 8 26.85 8.64 7.49
N LEU A 9 27.10 9.40 6.42
CA LEU A 9 26.82 10.84 6.36
C LEU A 9 25.32 11.18 6.40
N VAL A 10 24.49 10.25 5.92
CA VAL A 10 23.03 10.37 5.95
C VAL A 10 22.43 9.07 6.46
N THR A 11 21.57 9.17 7.46
CA THR A 11 20.84 8.04 8.07
C THR A 11 19.34 8.16 7.81
N THR A 12 18.59 7.11 8.15
CA THR A 12 17.12 7.11 8.05
C THR A 12 16.48 6.82 9.39
N VAL A 13 15.63 7.73 9.85
CA VAL A 13 14.70 7.54 10.97
C VAL A 13 13.52 6.74 10.45
N LYS A 14 13.48 5.45 10.79
CA LYS A 14 12.54 4.47 10.21
C LYS A 14 11.09 4.85 10.52
N GLU A 15 10.84 5.34 11.73
CA GLU A 15 9.52 5.70 12.25
C GLU A 15 8.85 6.84 11.46
N ARG A 16 9.66 7.69 10.82
CA ARG A 16 9.17 8.80 9.99
C ARG A 16 9.00 8.40 8.52
N CYS A 17 9.63 7.32 8.08
CA CYS A 17 9.59 6.94 6.68
C CYS A 17 8.22 6.37 6.31
N ARG A 18 7.64 6.89 5.22
CA ARG A 18 6.37 6.40 4.66
C ARG A 18 6.54 5.74 3.29
N VAL A 19 7.78 5.38 2.93
CA VAL A 19 8.08 4.50 1.79
C VAL A 19 7.54 5.05 0.45
N CYS A 20 7.52 6.38 0.27
CA CYS A 20 7.05 7.03 -0.96
C CYS A 20 8.04 6.95 -2.14
N TYR A 21 9.20 6.32 -1.93
CA TYR A 21 10.29 6.14 -2.90
C TYR A 21 10.91 7.41 -3.53
N THR A 22 10.47 8.62 -3.16
CA THR A 22 11.05 9.87 -3.69
C THR A 22 12.55 9.92 -3.49
N CYS A 23 13.07 9.52 -2.32
CA CYS A 23 14.50 9.50 -2.09
C CYS A 23 15.27 8.50 -3.00
N VAL A 24 14.67 7.37 -3.37
CA VAL A 24 15.25 6.37 -4.29
C VAL A 24 15.32 6.94 -5.70
N ARG A 25 14.21 7.52 -6.16
CA ARG A 25 14.09 8.21 -7.45
C ARG A 25 15.16 9.27 -7.62
N GLU A 26 15.29 10.09 -6.58
CA GLU A 26 16.10 11.29 -6.58
C GLU A 26 17.57 11.06 -6.22
N CYS A 27 17.98 9.83 -5.94
CA CYS A 27 19.37 9.52 -5.65
C CYS A 27 20.15 9.31 -6.95
N PRO A 28 21.10 10.19 -7.32
CA PRO A 28 21.89 10.04 -8.56
C PRO A 28 22.75 8.78 -8.55
N ALA A 29 23.17 8.34 -7.37
CA ALA A 29 24.02 7.17 -7.16
C ALA A 29 23.25 5.85 -6.96
N LYS A 30 21.90 5.91 -6.93
CA LYS A 30 21.00 4.81 -6.52
C LYS A 30 21.57 4.05 -5.30
N ALA A 31 21.90 4.82 -4.27
CA ALA A 31 22.54 4.37 -3.03
C ALA A 31 21.55 4.09 -1.90
N ILE A 32 20.25 4.15 -2.18
CA ILE A 32 19.19 3.87 -1.21
C ILE A 32 18.64 2.49 -1.50
N ARG A 33 18.69 1.62 -0.50
CA ARG A 33 18.12 0.27 -0.53
C ARG A 33 16.73 0.30 0.11
N ILE A 34 15.80 -0.48 -0.44
CA ILE A 34 14.56 -0.86 0.25
C ILE A 34 14.74 -2.30 0.74
N ALA A 35 14.60 -2.50 2.05
CA ALA A 35 14.67 -3.81 2.67
C ALA A 35 13.64 -3.91 3.80
N GLY A 36 12.80 -4.93 3.78
CA GLY A 36 11.70 -5.11 4.72
C GLY A 36 10.77 -3.90 4.72
N TRP A 37 10.40 -3.41 3.53
CA TRP A 37 9.55 -2.22 3.36
C TRP A 37 10.12 -0.92 3.94
N GLN A 38 11.42 -0.85 4.18
CA GLN A 38 12.05 0.31 4.79
C GLN A 38 13.19 0.84 3.92
N ALA A 39 13.18 2.16 3.70
CA ALA A 39 14.27 2.82 3.00
C ALA A 39 15.48 2.99 3.91
N GLU A 40 16.67 2.64 3.43
CA GLU A 40 17.94 2.82 4.12
C GLU A 40 19.02 3.34 3.16
N VAL A 41 19.92 4.19 3.65
CA VAL A 41 21.04 4.71 2.86
C VAL A 41 22.20 3.74 3.04
N VAL A 42 22.76 3.23 1.94
CA VAL A 42 23.91 2.34 1.96
C VAL A 42 25.19 3.19 2.00
N PRO A 43 25.94 3.24 3.12
CA PRO A 43 27.03 4.21 3.30
C PRO A 43 28.13 4.08 2.24
N GLY A 44 28.53 2.85 1.89
CA GLY A 44 29.54 2.61 0.85
C GLY A 44 29.11 3.03 -0.55
N ARG A 45 27.82 3.19 -0.82
CA ARG A 45 27.31 3.69 -2.11
C ARG A 45 27.01 5.19 -2.08
N CYS A 46 26.70 5.75 -0.92
CA CYS A 46 26.25 7.14 -0.79
C CYS A 46 27.34 8.17 -1.10
N ILE A 47 27.15 9.00 -2.13
CA ILE A 47 28.08 10.09 -2.50
C ILE A 47 27.98 11.34 -1.61
N GLY A 48 27.26 11.28 -0.49
CA GLY A 48 27.15 12.39 0.46
C GLY A 48 26.41 13.65 -0.04
N CYS A 49 25.80 13.65 -1.24
CA CYS A 49 25.16 14.87 -1.79
C CYS A 49 23.99 15.41 -0.95
N GLY A 50 23.39 14.58 -0.09
CA GLY A 50 22.27 14.95 0.78
C GLY A 50 20.95 15.22 0.05
N ASN A 51 20.85 14.99 -1.27
CA ASN A 51 19.62 15.28 -2.02
C ASN A 51 18.40 14.50 -1.47
N CYS A 52 18.62 13.29 -0.95
CA CYS A 52 17.59 12.49 -0.29
C CYS A 52 17.01 13.16 0.98
N VAL A 53 17.79 13.99 1.68
CA VAL A 53 17.33 14.81 2.81
C VAL A 53 16.41 15.91 2.32
N ARG A 54 16.85 16.64 1.28
CA ARG A 54 16.11 17.77 0.69
C ARG A 54 14.74 17.37 0.15
N VAL A 55 14.62 16.21 -0.49
CA VAL A 55 13.36 15.75 -1.11
C VAL A 55 12.45 14.97 -0.16
N CYS A 56 12.90 14.70 1.08
CA CYS A 56 12.13 13.89 2.02
C CYS A 56 11.06 14.73 2.72
N SER A 57 9.81 14.65 2.25
CA SER A 57 8.67 15.35 2.85
C SER A 57 8.41 14.98 4.32
N GLN A 58 8.84 13.79 4.75
CA GLN A 58 8.65 13.29 6.12
C GLN A 58 9.80 13.64 7.07
N LYS A 59 10.86 14.32 6.60
CA LYS A 59 12.09 14.56 7.38
C LYS A 59 12.65 13.28 8.03
N ALA A 60 12.54 12.17 7.29
CA ALA A 60 13.00 10.85 7.71
C ALA A 60 14.48 10.63 7.43
N LYS A 61 15.06 11.35 6.47
CA LYS A 61 16.51 11.32 6.19
C LYS A 61 17.19 12.41 7.02
N GLN A 62 18.25 12.05 7.74
CA GLN A 62 18.98 12.96 8.62
C GLN A 62 20.46 12.97 8.28
N VAL A 63 21.08 14.14 8.35
CA VAL A 63 22.53 14.32 8.18
C VAL A 63 23.22 14.03 9.51
N ALA A 64 24.41 13.41 9.46
CA ALA A 64 25.25 13.25 10.64
C ALA A 64 25.64 14.63 11.21
N SER A 65 25.29 14.87 12.48
CA SER A 65 25.55 16.16 13.14
C SER A 65 26.99 16.25 13.64
N SER A 66 27.62 17.41 13.42
CA SER A 66 28.94 17.79 13.96
C SER A 66 28.82 18.87 15.05
N GLU A 67 27.60 19.22 15.48
CA GLU A 67 27.37 20.31 16.44
C GLU A 67 28.10 20.07 17.78
N ALA A 68 27.99 18.86 18.31
CA ALA A 68 28.64 18.50 19.58
C ALA A 68 30.17 18.55 19.49
N ALA A 69 30.74 18.11 18.36
CA ALA A 69 32.17 18.11 18.13
C ALA A 69 32.70 19.54 18.01
N VAL A 70 32.01 20.42 17.27
CA VAL A 70 32.38 21.84 17.17
C VAL A 70 32.21 22.56 18.50
N GLN A 71 31.14 22.29 19.27
CA GLN A 71 30.99 22.86 20.61
C GLN A 71 32.15 22.46 21.54
N ALA A 72 32.57 21.19 21.50
CA ALA A 72 33.72 20.73 22.26
C ALA A 72 35.02 21.41 21.80
N LEU A 73 35.20 21.59 20.49
CA LEU A 73 36.35 22.29 19.92
C LEU A 73 36.39 23.76 20.33
N LEU A 74 35.27 24.47 20.31
CA LEU A 74 35.16 25.86 20.77
C LEU A 74 35.40 25.99 22.28
N ALA A 75 34.99 24.99 23.08
CA ALA A 75 35.21 24.97 24.52
C ALA A 75 36.64 24.56 24.93
N SER A 76 37.44 24.02 24.01
CA SER A 76 38.79 23.50 24.30
C SER A 76 39.84 24.58 24.64
N GLY A 77 39.56 25.85 24.32
CA GLY A 77 40.52 26.96 24.43
C GLY A 77 41.49 27.07 23.25
N GLU A 78 41.40 26.18 22.26
CA GLU A 78 42.16 26.27 21.01
C GLU A 78 41.73 27.45 20.14
N ARG A 79 42.62 27.91 19.26
CA ARG A 79 42.28 28.96 18.29
C ARG A 79 41.55 28.33 17.11
N VAL A 80 40.24 28.58 17.03
CA VAL A 80 39.37 28.02 15.99
C VAL A 80 39.00 29.08 14.96
N ALA A 81 39.23 28.79 13.68
CA ALA A 81 38.79 29.59 12.54
C ALA A 81 37.51 29.03 11.91
N ALA A 82 36.50 29.87 11.72
CA ALA A 82 35.33 29.57 10.90
C ALA A 82 35.62 29.88 9.44
N CYS A 83 35.61 28.85 8.60
CA CYS A 83 35.75 28.96 7.14
C CYS A 83 34.36 28.95 6.50
N VAL A 84 33.78 30.13 6.26
CA VAL A 84 32.40 30.28 5.78
C VAL A 84 32.34 30.15 4.26
N ALA A 85 31.52 29.23 3.75
CA ALA A 85 31.35 29.01 2.33
C ALA A 85 30.71 30.25 1.64
N PRO A 86 31.14 30.59 0.40
CA PRO A 86 30.63 31.77 -0.32
C PRO A 86 29.13 31.70 -0.68
N SER A 87 28.46 30.59 -0.42
CA SER A 87 27.01 30.43 -0.56
C SER A 87 26.21 31.02 0.61
N PHE A 88 26.86 31.50 1.67
CA PHE A 88 26.18 32.05 2.85
C PHE A 88 25.17 33.18 2.51
N PRO A 89 25.36 34.06 1.50
CA PRO A 89 24.36 35.09 1.19
C PRO A 89 23.04 34.49 0.69
N ALA A 90 23.07 33.27 0.13
CA ALA A 90 21.87 32.55 -0.29
C ALA A 90 21.14 31.86 0.88
N GLU A 91 21.84 31.60 1.99
CA GLU A 91 21.27 31.00 3.20
C GLU A 91 20.73 32.07 4.16
N PHE A 92 21.54 33.07 4.46
CA PHE A 92 21.26 34.14 5.42
C PHE A 92 20.83 35.40 4.69
N VAL A 93 19.81 35.27 3.85
CA VAL A 93 19.29 36.37 3.00
C VAL A 93 18.74 37.54 3.81
N GLU A 94 18.37 37.27 5.06
CA GLU A 94 17.82 38.21 6.03
C GLU A 94 18.89 38.94 6.85
N LEU A 95 20.16 38.53 6.75
CA LEU A 95 21.26 39.08 7.53
C LEU A 95 22.22 39.87 6.65
N ASP A 96 22.79 40.94 7.22
CA ASP A 96 24.01 41.52 6.69
C ASP A 96 25.20 40.59 6.96
N ALA A 97 26.13 40.49 6.01
CA ALA A 97 27.29 39.60 6.12
C ALA A 97 28.12 39.89 7.38
N LYS A 98 28.26 41.17 7.76
CA LYS A 98 29.04 41.57 8.93
C LYS A 98 28.37 41.17 10.23
N VAL A 99 27.04 41.16 10.27
CA VAL A 99 26.27 40.68 11.43
C VAL A 99 26.49 39.18 11.60
N LEU A 100 26.46 38.39 10.51
CA LEU A 100 26.77 36.96 10.57
C LEU A 100 28.17 36.70 11.14
N VAL A 101 29.18 37.47 10.72
CA VAL A 101 30.54 37.36 11.25
C VAL A 101 30.59 37.68 12.75
N GLY A 102 29.90 38.74 13.19
CA GLY A 102 29.75 39.07 14.60
C GLY A 102 29.13 37.92 15.41
N MET A 103 28.11 37.26 14.85
CA MET A 103 27.43 36.13 15.50
C MET A 103 28.38 34.94 15.66
N LEU A 104 29.21 34.65 14.65
CA LEU A 104 30.22 33.60 14.71
C LEU A 104 31.31 33.90 15.77
N ARG A 105 31.75 35.16 15.88
CA ARG A 105 32.66 35.56 16.97
C ARG A 105 32.03 35.37 18.34
N ARG A 106 30.76 35.78 18.51
CA ARG A 106 30.01 35.59 19.77
C ARG A 106 29.79 34.12 20.10
N LEU A 107 29.73 33.23 19.10
CA LEU A 107 29.66 31.78 19.27
C LEU A 107 30.98 31.17 19.76
N GLY A 108 32.11 31.88 19.61
CA GLY A 108 33.42 31.49 20.13
C GLY A 108 34.53 31.35 19.08
N PHE A 109 34.26 31.63 17.79
CA PHE A 109 35.29 31.57 16.76
C PHE A 109 36.27 32.74 16.89
N ALA A 110 37.57 32.41 16.92
CA ALA A 110 38.64 33.40 17.04
C ALA A 110 38.90 34.14 15.72
N LEU A 111 38.75 33.43 14.60
CA LEU A 111 38.87 33.95 13.25
C LEU A 111 37.64 33.56 12.44
N VAL A 112 37.20 34.43 11.54
CA VAL A 112 36.09 34.18 10.61
C VAL A 112 36.54 34.59 9.22
N ASN A 113 36.75 33.62 8.35
CA ASN A 113 37.26 33.83 7.00
C ASN A 113 36.25 33.35 5.96
N GLU A 114 36.18 34.07 4.83
CA GLU A 114 35.38 33.64 3.70
C GLU A 114 36.18 32.68 2.80
N VAL A 115 35.59 31.52 2.50
CA VAL A 115 36.20 30.49 1.62
C VAL A 115 36.32 30.96 0.17
N ALA A 116 35.72 32.11 -0.18
CA ALA A 116 35.89 32.77 -1.47
C ALA A 116 37.37 32.96 -1.85
N PHE A 117 38.25 33.26 -0.89
CA PHE A 117 39.68 33.41 -1.18
C PHE A 117 40.34 32.09 -1.61
N GLY A 118 40.05 30.98 -0.90
CA GLY A 118 40.49 29.66 -1.33
C GLY A 118 39.94 29.29 -2.71
N ALA A 119 38.75 29.79 -3.05
CA ALA A 119 38.16 29.61 -4.36
C ALA A 119 38.92 30.39 -5.46
N ASP A 120 39.41 31.61 -5.18
CA ASP A 120 40.30 32.34 -6.11
C ASP A 120 41.60 31.58 -6.37
N LEU A 121 42.22 31.02 -5.32
CA LEU A 121 43.43 30.20 -5.43
C LEU A 121 43.18 28.97 -6.33
N VAL A 122 42.07 28.28 -6.12
CA VAL A 122 41.66 27.12 -6.92
C VAL A 122 41.35 27.52 -8.36
N ALA A 123 40.64 28.63 -8.59
CA ALA A 123 40.36 29.15 -9.92
C ALA A 123 41.65 29.47 -10.70
N ARG A 124 42.62 30.12 -10.06
CA ARG A 124 43.94 30.37 -10.65
C ARG A 124 44.65 29.05 -11.00
N ARG A 125 44.56 28.04 -10.13
CA ARG A 125 45.17 26.73 -10.38
C ARG A 125 44.52 25.99 -11.54
N TYR A 126 43.19 26.05 -11.69
CA TYR A 126 42.51 25.49 -12.87
C TYR A 126 42.96 26.13 -14.17
N ARG A 127 43.05 27.47 -14.20
CA ARG A 127 43.55 28.21 -15.36
C ARG A 127 44.96 27.75 -15.75
N GLN A 128 45.86 27.64 -14.77
CA GLN A 128 47.22 27.14 -14.98
C GLN A 128 47.22 25.69 -15.48
N LEU A 129 46.46 24.81 -14.82
CA LEU A 129 46.41 23.39 -15.17
C LEU A 129 45.99 23.16 -16.64
N LEU A 130 44.97 23.90 -17.11
CA LEU A 130 44.52 23.82 -18.49
C LEU A 130 45.51 24.44 -19.47
N ALA A 131 46.20 25.52 -19.09
CA ALA A 131 47.23 26.14 -19.93
C ALA A 131 48.46 25.23 -20.06
N ASP A 132 48.88 24.58 -18.98
CA ASP A 132 50.04 23.67 -18.94
C ASP A 132 49.76 22.35 -19.67
N ASN A 133 48.49 21.96 -19.82
CA ASN A 133 48.07 20.68 -20.39
C ASN A 133 46.92 20.86 -21.39
N PRO A 134 47.17 21.43 -22.58
CA PRO A 134 46.12 21.78 -23.54
C PRO A 134 45.36 20.57 -24.07
N ASP A 135 46.03 19.43 -24.23
CA ASP A 135 45.47 18.21 -24.85
C ASP A 135 44.84 17.24 -23.83
N ARG A 136 44.79 17.61 -22.55
CA ARG A 136 44.24 16.76 -21.49
C ARG A 136 42.88 17.26 -21.04
N CYS A 137 41.93 16.34 -20.95
CA CYS A 137 40.63 16.59 -20.33
C CYS A 137 40.71 16.41 -18.80
N TYR A 138 40.02 17.27 -18.08
CA TYR A 138 39.85 17.19 -16.64
C TYR A 138 38.39 17.26 -16.21
N ILE A 139 38.06 16.59 -15.11
CA ILE A 139 36.79 16.72 -14.39
C ILE A 139 37.03 17.62 -13.18
N SER A 140 36.20 18.65 -12.98
CA SER A 140 36.35 19.54 -11.84
C SER A 140 36.08 18.81 -10.51
N THR A 141 36.84 19.15 -9.49
CA THR A 141 36.95 18.45 -8.20
C THR A 141 36.52 19.32 -7.01
N SER A 142 35.99 20.50 -7.29
CA SER A 142 35.45 21.41 -6.27
C SER A 142 34.19 20.86 -5.58
N CYS A 143 33.43 20.00 -6.28
CA CYS A 143 32.24 19.32 -5.75
C CYS A 143 32.59 17.90 -5.26
N PRO A 144 32.62 17.63 -3.94
CA PRO A 144 33.06 16.32 -3.42
C PRO A 144 32.12 15.19 -3.81
N ALA A 145 30.82 15.48 -3.99
CA ALA A 145 29.86 14.50 -4.45
C ALA A 145 30.18 13.97 -5.87
N ILE A 146 30.77 14.80 -6.74
CA ILE A 146 31.23 14.39 -8.08
C ILE A 146 32.47 13.51 -7.95
N VAL A 147 33.44 13.91 -7.13
CA VAL A 147 34.65 13.12 -6.84
C VAL A 147 34.26 11.72 -6.35
N THR A 148 33.45 11.63 -5.30
CA THR A 148 33.01 10.34 -4.75
C THR A 148 32.15 9.55 -5.73
N PHE A 149 31.41 10.21 -6.63
CA PHE A 149 30.65 9.52 -7.67
C PHE A 149 31.58 8.87 -8.70
N VAL A 150 32.61 9.59 -9.16
CA VAL A 150 33.62 9.05 -10.08
C VAL A 150 34.39 7.91 -9.42
N GLU A 151 34.93 8.11 -8.22
CA GLU A 151 35.69 7.07 -7.50
C GLU A 151 34.89 5.77 -7.34
N ARG A 152 33.57 5.87 -7.10
CA ARG A 152 32.72 4.72 -6.79
C ARG A 152 32.04 4.03 -7.96
N TYR A 153 31.70 4.80 -8.99
CA TYR A 153 30.87 4.32 -10.09
C TYR A 153 31.58 4.35 -11.44
N TYR A 154 32.66 5.12 -11.56
CA TYR A 154 33.44 5.28 -12.79
C TYR A 154 34.94 5.24 -12.48
N PRO A 155 35.45 4.14 -11.88
CA PRO A 155 36.84 4.07 -11.43
C PRO A 155 37.86 4.26 -12.56
N SER A 156 37.49 3.97 -13.82
CA SER A 156 38.26 4.27 -15.04
C SER A 156 38.49 5.77 -15.27
N LEU A 157 37.63 6.63 -14.73
CA LEU A 157 37.67 8.08 -14.91
C LEU A 157 38.42 8.82 -13.78
N VAL A 158 38.94 8.11 -12.78
CA VAL A 158 39.63 8.73 -11.63
C VAL A 158 40.84 9.55 -12.07
N ASP A 159 41.57 9.10 -13.08
CA ASP A 159 42.75 9.82 -13.61
C ASP A 159 42.40 11.13 -14.36
N PHE A 160 41.11 11.34 -14.65
CA PHE A 160 40.60 12.59 -15.24
C PHE A 160 40.20 13.59 -14.16
N LEU A 161 40.06 13.21 -12.90
CA LEU A 161 39.81 14.16 -11.82
C LEU A 161 40.97 15.16 -11.72
N ALA A 162 40.65 16.46 -11.80
CA ALA A 162 41.65 17.50 -11.70
C ALA A 162 42.39 17.40 -10.34
N PRO A 163 43.73 17.27 -10.31
CA PRO A 163 44.53 17.08 -9.10
C PRO A 163 44.67 18.40 -8.31
N VAL A 164 43.53 18.98 -7.96
CA VAL A 164 43.35 20.28 -7.33
C VAL A 164 42.47 20.08 -6.11
N ALA A 165 42.91 20.61 -4.97
CA ALA A 165 42.16 20.63 -3.72
C ALA A 165 40.90 21.51 -3.86
N SER A 166 39.89 21.24 -3.05
CA SER A 166 38.69 22.07 -3.06
C SER A 166 38.92 23.43 -2.37
N PRO A 167 38.07 24.44 -2.62
CA PRO A 167 38.21 25.76 -1.97
C PRO A 167 38.25 25.71 -0.43
N MET A 168 37.54 24.76 0.17
CA MET A 168 37.56 24.51 1.63
C MET A 168 38.98 24.18 2.11
N VAL A 169 39.59 23.19 1.46
CA VAL A 169 40.94 22.71 1.75
C VAL A 169 41.97 23.80 1.46
N ALA A 170 41.87 24.47 0.31
CA ALA A 170 42.74 25.59 -0.06
C ALA A 170 42.71 26.73 0.97
N THR A 171 41.53 27.07 1.49
CA THR A 171 41.38 28.09 2.54
C THR A 171 42.08 27.67 3.82
N ALA A 172 41.88 26.42 4.28
CA ALA A 172 42.53 25.93 5.49
C ALA A 172 44.05 25.90 5.38
N ARG A 173 44.61 25.46 4.24
CA ARG A 173 46.05 25.51 3.95
C ARG A 173 46.58 26.95 4.04
N ALA A 174 45.90 27.91 3.42
CA ALA A 174 46.29 29.31 3.46
C ALA A 174 46.27 29.88 4.89
N LEU A 175 45.21 29.58 5.67
CA LEU A 175 45.11 30.05 7.05
C LEU A 175 46.17 29.45 7.96
N ARG A 176 46.47 28.15 7.83
CA ARG A 176 47.56 27.50 8.60
C ARG A 176 48.95 28.03 8.21
N GLN A 177 49.16 28.42 6.95
CA GLN A 177 50.41 29.11 6.55
C GLN A 177 50.54 30.51 7.19
N VAL A 178 49.43 31.21 7.45
CA VAL A 178 49.45 32.55 8.07
C VAL A 178 49.51 32.49 9.59
N HIS A 179 48.72 31.61 10.21
CA HIS A 179 48.49 31.59 11.66
C HIS A 179 49.18 30.45 12.40
N GLY A 180 49.82 29.53 11.67
CA GLY A 180 50.51 28.35 12.19
C GLY A 180 49.71 27.05 12.03
N PRO A 181 50.39 25.90 12.07
CA PRO A 181 49.78 24.58 11.85
C PRO A 181 48.81 24.15 12.96
N GLU A 182 48.94 24.74 14.16
CA GLU A 182 48.07 24.47 15.32
C GLU A 182 46.65 25.06 15.14
N LEU A 183 46.42 25.92 14.15
CA LEU A 183 45.12 26.54 13.92
C LEU A 183 44.08 25.46 13.58
N LYS A 184 43.04 25.39 14.42
CA LYS A 184 41.86 24.56 14.19
C LYS A 184 40.94 25.24 13.19
N THR A 185 40.40 24.49 12.25
CA THR A 185 39.56 25.02 11.18
C THR A 185 38.23 24.29 11.11
N VAL A 186 37.14 25.04 11.12
CA VAL A 186 35.78 24.53 10.97
C VAL A 186 35.20 25.08 9.70
N PHE A 187 34.91 24.22 8.73
CA PHE A 187 34.21 24.64 7.52
C PHE A 187 32.71 24.75 7.79
N ILE A 188 32.10 25.83 7.32
CA ILE A 188 30.67 26.07 7.47
C ILE A 188 30.06 26.29 6.08
N GLY A 189 29.20 25.38 5.62
CA GLY A 189 28.68 25.46 4.26
C GLY A 189 27.39 24.73 3.96
N PRO A 190 26.98 24.67 2.68
CA PRO A 190 25.67 24.14 2.29
C PRO A 190 25.72 22.63 1.97
N CYS A 191 26.87 21.98 2.06
CA CYS A 191 27.11 20.68 1.44
C CYS A 191 27.39 19.60 2.49
N VAL A 192 26.60 18.53 2.46
CA VAL A 192 26.80 17.35 3.31
C VAL A 192 28.05 16.57 2.88
N ALA A 193 28.35 16.53 1.58
CA ALA A 193 29.50 15.78 1.06
C ALA A 193 30.85 16.33 1.56
N LYS A 194 30.90 17.58 2.03
CA LYS A 194 32.10 18.17 2.65
C LYS A 194 32.51 17.47 3.94
N LYS A 195 31.54 16.97 4.73
CA LYS A 195 31.80 16.10 5.90
C LYS A 195 32.52 14.81 5.49
N GLY A 196 32.24 14.30 4.28
CA GLY A 196 32.94 13.13 3.73
C GLY A 196 34.33 13.45 3.21
N GLU A 197 34.51 14.64 2.63
CA GLU A 197 35.83 15.11 2.15
C GLU A 197 36.81 15.29 3.30
N GLU A 198 36.37 15.78 4.46
CA GLU A 198 37.19 15.88 5.67
C GLU A 198 37.77 14.52 6.11
N LEU A 199 36.99 13.45 5.96
CA LEU A 199 37.36 12.09 6.37
C LEU A 199 38.17 11.32 5.31
N ASP A 200 38.48 11.95 4.17
CA ASP A 200 39.20 11.31 3.07
C ASP A 200 40.67 11.08 3.42
N THR A 201 41.10 9.82 3.32
CA THR A 201 42.49 9.39 3.55
C THR A 201 43.51 9.99 2.57
N GLY A 202 43.06 10.52 1.43
CA GLY A 202 43.90 11.25 0.48
C GLY A 202 44.25 12.67 0.92
N LEU A 203 43.62 13.17 1.99
CA LEU A 203 43.94 14.44 2.62
C LEU A 203 44.65 14.17 3.96
N SER A 204 45.72 14.91 4.23
CA SER A 204 46.16 15.12 5.61
C SER A 204 45.00 15.79 6.38
N PRO A 205 44.82 15.61 7.70
CA PRO A 205 43.74 16.27 8.45
C PRO A 205 43.89 17.80 8.41
N GLU A 206 43.35 18.39 7.35
CA GLU A 206 43.45 19.80 7.00
C GLU A 206 42.27 20.63 7.48
N ILE A 207 41.12 19.98 7.63
CA ILE A 207 39.90 20.49 8.24
C ILE A 207 39.64 19.67 9.50
N ASP A 208 39.30 20.35 10.60
CA ASP A 208 39.08 19.70 11.89
C ASP A 208 37.61 19.29 12.08
N GLU A 209 36.66 20.08 11.55
CA GLU A 209 35.22 19.75 11.55
C GLU A 209 34.49 20.45 10.40
N VAL A 210 33.35 19.88 9.98
CA VAL A 210 32.44 20.47 8.98
C VAL A 210 31.02 20.63 9.54
N LEU A 211 30.53 21.87 9.53
CA LEU A 211 29.14 22.24 9.78
C LEU A 211 28.39 22.56 8.51
N THR A 212 27.15 22.09 8.43
CA THR A 212 26.18 22.63 7.50
C THR A 212 25.62 23.96 8.02
N PHE A 213 25.09 24.81 7.14
CA PHE A 213 24.40 26.02 7.58
C PHE A 213 23.17 25.72 8.45
N ALA A 214 22.48 24.61 8.21
CA ALA A 214 21.39 24.14 9.05
C ALA A 214 21.84 23.90 10.50
N GLU A 215 22.98 23.21 10.68
CA GLU A 215 23.58 23.00 12.00
C GLU A 215 24.04 24.33 12.61
N LEU A 216 24.64 25.24 11.83
CA LEU A 216 25.03 26.55 12.35
C LEU A 216 23.83 27.33 12.89
N ARG A 217 22.69 27.35 12.20
CA ARG A 217 21.46 27.99 12.71
C ARG A 217 20.98 27.36 14.01
N GLN A 218 21.06 26.03 14.13
CA GLN A 218 20.71 25.32 15.35
C GLN A 218 21.64 25.69 16.51
N MET A 219 22.95 25.76 16.27
CA MET A 219 23.93 26.20 17.27
C MET A 219 23.72 27.65 17.71
N LEU A 220 23.49 28.58 16.79
CA LEU A 220 23.22 29.99 17.10
C LEU A 220 21.94 30.13 17.95
N ALA A 221 20.88 29.39 17.59
CA ALA A 221 19.63 29.37 18.34
C ALA A 221 19.80 28.76 19.75
N ALA A 222 20.53 27.63 19.86
CA ALA A 222 20.81 26.99 21.13
C ALA A 222 21.66 27.85 22.07
N ALA A 223 22.55 28.68 21.52
CA ALA A 223 23.36 29.64 22.25
C ALA A 223 22.63 30.96 22.58
N GLY A 224 21.38 31.14 22.12
CA GLY A 224 20.64 32.40 22.32
C GLY A 224 21.28 33.61 21.63
N ILE A 225 21.97 33.40 20.50
CA ILE A 225 22.62 34.47 19.74
C ILE A 225 21.65 35.00 18.70
N HIS A 226 21.18 36.23 18.90
CA HIS A 226 20.24 36.90 18.01
C HIS A 226 20.93 38.00 17.19
N PRO A 227 20.55 38.19 15.90
CA PRO A 227 21.14 39.21 15.03
C PRO A 227 21.01 40.63 15.59
N GLU A 228 19.87 40.95 16.21
CA GLU A 228 19.54 42.29 16.75
C GLU A 228 20.46 42.71 17.90
N GLU A 229 21.04 41.73 18.59
CA GLU A 229 21.91 41.93 19.76
C GLU A 229 23.39 41.72 19.45
N THR A 230 23.75 41.61 18.17
CA THR A 230 25.10 41.28 17.75
C THR A 230 25.75 42.46 17.03
N GLU A 231 26.92 42.87 17.51
CA GLU A 231 27.74 43.87 16.84
C GLU A 231 28.30 43.32 15.52
N ALA A 232 28.19 44.11 14.44
CA ALA A 232 28.70 43.75 13.14
C ALA A 232 30.24 43.72 13.13
N SER A 233 30.84 42.69 12.53
CA SER A 233 32.28 42.53 12.38
C SER A 233 32.66 42.23 10.93
N GLU A 234 33.84 42.67 10.49
CA GLU A 234 34.39 42.25 9.21
C GLU A 234 34.92 40.82 9.27
N PHE A 235 34.95 40.15 8.12
CA PHE A 235 35.75 38.94 7.92
C PHE A 235 37.23 39.22 8.17
N ASP A 236 37.96 38.23 8.66
CA ASP A 236 39.41 38.28 8.75
C ASP A 236 40.05 38.04 7.37
N PRO A 237 41.20 38.67 7.06
CA PRO A 237 41.94 38.40 5.83
C PRO A 237 42.51 36.97 5.83
N PRO A 238 42.75 36.37 4.67
CA PRO A 238 42.67 36.96 3.33
C PRO A 238 41.23 37.06 2.78
N HIS A 239 40.95 38.15 2.05
CA HIS A 239 39.64 38.40 1.45
C HIS A 239 39.56 37.88 0.01
N GLY A 240 38.46 37.18 -0.30
CA GLY A 240 38.19 36.67 -1.65
C GLY A 240 37.79 37.75 -2.65
N GLY A 241 37.86 37.44 -3.93
CA GLY A 241 37.45 38.26 -5.06
C GLY A 241 36.29 37.61 -5.82
N THR A 242 36.52 37.28 -7.09
CA THR A 242 35.51 36.63 -7.95
C THR A 242 35.22 35.18 -7.53
N GLY A 243 36.07 34.58 -6.70
CA GLY A 243 35.88 33.27 -6.09
C GLY A 243 34.58 33.14 -5.29
N ALA A 244 34.01 34.25 -4.82
CA ALA A 244 32.68 34.28 -4.21
C ALA A 244 31.55 33.85 -5.17
N LEU A 245 31.79 33.76 -6.48
CA LEU A 245 30.84 33.24 -7.48
C LEU A 245 30.81 31.70 -7.56
N PHE A 246 31.81 30.98 -7.03
CA PHE A 246 31.88 29.51 -7.09
C PHE A 246 30.60 28.75 -6.73
N PRO A 247 29.76 29.21 -5.78
CA PRO A 247 28.51 28.53 -5.46
C PRO A 247 27.48 28.49 -6.58
N LEU A 248 27.62 29.34 -7.60
CA LEU A 248 26.70 29.44 -8.72
C LEU A 248 27.15 28.49 -9.83
N SER A 249 26.20 27.97 -10.62
CA SER A 249 26.52 27.28 -11.87
C SER A 249 27.43 28.14 -12.75
N ARG A 250 28.51 27.56 -13.28
CA ARG A 250 29.57 28.24 -14.06
C ARG A 250 30.35 29.31 -13.29
N GLY A 251 30.16 29.42 -11.97
CA GLY A 251 30.84 30.39 -11.13
C GLY A 251 32.35 30.16 -11.04
N ALA A 252 32.77 28.90 -11.02
CA ALA A 252 34.18 28.51 -11.05
C ALA A 252 34.86 28.95 -12.36
N LEU A 253 34.20 28.74 -13.51
CA LEU A 253 34.68 29.19 -14.81
C LEU A 253 34.87 30.71 -14.86
N GLN A 254 33.88 31.47 -14.39
CA GLN A 254 33.96 32.93 -14.34
C GLN A 254 35.12 33.42 -13.45
N ALA A 255 35.29 32.83 -12.26
CA ALA A 255 36.38 33.16 -11.35
C ALA A 255 37.75 32.80 -11.94
N ALA A 256 37.83 31.67 -12.65
CA ALA A 256 39.01 31.23 -13.38
C ALA A 256 39.20 31.94 -14.72
N SER A 257 38.32 32.86 -15.13
CA SER A 257 38.33 33.50 -16.45
C SER A 257 38.50 32.48 -17.58
N ILE A 258 37.78 31.36 -17.47
CA ILE A 258 37.67 30.33 -18.49
C ILE A 258 36.34 30.56 -19.22
N ASP A 259 36.40 30.81 -20.52
CA ASP A 259 35.21 31.04 -21.33
C ASP A 259 34.63 29.71 -21.82
N GLU A 260 33.33 29.49 -21.57
CA GLU A 260 32.59 28.37 -22.16
C GLU A 260 32.24 28.71 -23.61
N ASN A 261 33.12 28.36 -24.54
CA ASN A 261 32.91 28.62 -25.95
C ASN A 261 32.08 27.50 -26.60
N LEU A 262 30.78 27.74 -26.77
CA LEU A 262 29.86 26.78 -27.36
C LEU A 262 30.20 26.37 -28.81
N ILE A 263 30.98 27.18 -29.54
CA ILE A 263 31.44 26.84 -30.89
C ILE A 263 32.57 25.81 -30.84
N LEU A 264 33.49 25.95 -29.88
CA LEU A 264 34.61 25.03 -29.70
C LEU A 264 34.19 23.76 -28.95
N GLY A 265 33.22 23.87 -28.05
CA GLY A 265 32.77 22.75 -27.22
C GLY A 265 33.86 22.22 -26.27
N ASP A 266 34.88 23.04 -25.97
CA ASP A 266 36.06 22.64 -25.21
C ASP A 266 35.85 22.69 -23.69
N ILE A 267 34.73 23.25 -23.23
CA ILE A 267 34.30 23.28 -21.83
C ILE A 267 32.84 22.81 -21.77
N VAL A 268 32.56 21.86 -20.88
CA VAL A 268 31.20 21.38 -20.63
C VAL A 268 30.84 21.67 -19.18
N ALA A 269 29.85 22.55 -18.96
CA ALA A 269 29.35 22.85 -17.63
C ALA A 269 27.96 22.25 -17.42
N ALA A 270 27.84 21.35 -16.44
CA ALA A 270 26.59 20.70 -16.08
C ALA A 270 26.35 20.73 -14.57
N ASP A 271 25.10 20.98 -14.18
CA ASP A 271 24.71 21.05 -12.78
C ASP A 271 23.38 20.35 -12.51
N GLY A 272 23.25 19.85 -11.29
CA GLY A 272 22.06 19.12 -10.86
C GLY A 272 22.13 17.62 -11.12
N ARG A 273 21.30 16.90 -10.38
CA ARG A 273 21.36 15.44 -10.16
C ARG A 273 21.28 14.54 -11.39
N THR A 274 20.72 15.05 -12.50
CA THR A 274 20.51 14.27 -13.72
C THR A 274 21.62 14.58 -14.72
N SER A 275 21.82 15.85 -15.02
CA SER A 275 22.75 16.30 -16.06
C SER A 275 24.20 15.90 -15.80
N PHE A 276 24.70 15.97 -14.55
CA PHE A 276 26.08 15.53 -14.29
C PHE A 276 26.25 14.01 -14.49
N VAL A 277 25.22 13.22 -14.19
CA VAL A 277 25.26 11.76 -14.33
C VAL A 277 25.29 11.38 -15.81
N GLU A 278 24.50 12.06 -16.63
CA GLU A 278 24.51 11.90 -18.09
C GLU A 278 25.87 12.25 -18.68
N VAL A 279 26.42 13.43 -18.33
CA VAL A 279 27.74 13.86 -18.84
C VAL A 279 28.85 12.86 -18.46
N ILE A 280 28.87 12.34 -17.23
CA ILE A 280 29.89 11.35 -16.83
C ILE A 280 29.71 10.02 -17.57
N LYS A 281 28.46 9.57 -17.77
CA LYS A 281 28.16 8.33 -18.52
C LYS A 281 28.62 8.43 -19.97
N GLU A 282 28.24 9.52 -20.63
CA GLU A 282 28.59 9.76 -22.03
C GLU A 282 30.10 9.96 -22.21
N PHE A 283 30.78 10.53 -21.20
CA PHE A 283 32.23 10.68 -21.21
C PHE A 283 32.95 9.33 -21.05
N GLU A 284 32.42 8.40 -20.24
CA GLU A 284 32.96 7.04 -20.13
C GLU A 284 32.74 6.22 -21.41
N SER A 285 31.56 6.31 -22.03
CA SER A 285 31.22 5.49 -23.21
C SER A 285 31.97 5.92 -24.48
N GLY A 286 32.53 7.13 -24.49
CA GLY A 286 33.15 7.71 -25.68
C GLY A 286 32.12 8.15 -26.72
N ASP A 287 30.82 8.18 -26.37
CA ASP A 287 29.74 8.69 -27.25
C ASP A 287 29.88 10.21 -27.47
N LEU A 288 30.60 10.87 -26.56
CA LEU A 288 31.01 12.25 -26.69
C LEU A 288 32.29 12.32 -27.54
N ASP A 289 32.15 12.73 -28.80
CA ASP A 289 33.25 13.26 -29.64
C ASP A 289 33.68 14.66 -29.11
N LEU A 290 33.86 14.74 -27.78
CA LEU A 290 34.17 15.97 -27.07
C LEU A 290 35.66 16.22 -27.18
N ASN A 291 36.00 17.31 -27.86
CA ASN A 291 37.26 18.02 -27.65
C ASN A 291 37.29 18.76 -26.30
N ALA A 292 36.56 18.27 -25.29
CA ALA A 292 36.45 18.91 -23.99
C ALA A 292 37.77 18.79 -23.23
N ARG A 293 38.22 19.93 -22.70
CA ARG A 293 39.38 20.08 -21.84
C ARG A 293 38.99 20.16 -20.37
N LEU A 294 37.75 20.57 -20.08
CA LEU A 294 37.21 20.61 -18.73
C LEU A 294 35.72 20.26 -18.70
N LEU A 295 35.36 19.32 -17.84
CA LEU A 295 34.00 19.06 -17.38
C LEU A 295 33.80 19.78 -16.02
N ASP A 296 33.12 20.93 -16.02
CA ASP A 296 32.77 21.64 -14.78
C ASP A 296 31.43 21.14 -14.24
N LEU A 297 31.49 20.27 -13.23
CA LEU A 297 30.33 19.52 -12.77
C LEU A 297 29.93 19.89 -11.34
N LEU A 298 28.63 20.13 -11.14
CA LEU A 298 28.04 20.32 -9.81
C LEU A 298 26.89 19.35 -9.58
N CYS A 299 26.93 18.62 -8.45
CA CYS A 299 25.84 17.68 -8.14
C CYS A 299 24.49 18.39 -7.88
N CYS A 300 24.52 19.62 -7.38
CA CYS A 300 23.34 20.47 -7.15
C CYS A 300 23.28 21.58 -8.20
N ASN A 301 22.14 22.26 -8.34
CA ASN A 301 22.01 23.45 -9.19
C ASN A 301 22.69 24.67 -8.55
N GLY A 302 24.03 24.60 -8.48
CA GLY A 302 24.85 25.41 -7.60
C GLY A 302 24.88 24.91 -6.15
N CYS A 303 25.97 25.20 -5.44
CA CYS A 303 26.07 24.97 -3.99
C CYS A 303 25.01 25.77 -3.21
N ILE A 304 24.45 26.84 -3.81
CA ILE A 304 23.30 27.61 -3.29
C ILE A 304 21.99 26.80 -3.18
N MET A 305 21.97 25.57 -3.68
CA MET A 305 20.86 24.62 -3.53
C MET A 305 21.27 23.34 -2.78
N GLY A 306 22.40 23.39 -2.06
CA GLY A 306 22.93 22.27 -1.29
C GLY A 306 22.01 21.83 -0.15
N ALA A 307 22.11 20.55 0.22
CA ALA A 307 21.22 19.92 1.20
C ALA A 307 21.41 20.41 2.65
N GLY A 308 22.50 21.10 2.95
CA GLY A 308 22.80 21.70 4.26
C GLY A 308 22.23 23.11 4.44
N MET A 309 21.39 23.59 3.52
CA MET A 309 20.73 24.89 3.59
C MET A 309 19.33 24.78 4.18
N THR A 310 18.84 25.84 4.81
CA THR A 310 17.47 25.91 5.38
C THR A 310 16.61 27.01 4.78
N SER A 311 17.22 27.97 4.06
CA SER A 311 16.49 28.99 3.33
C SER A 311 15.41 28.36 2.45
N GLU A 312 14.22 28.97 2.38
CA GLU A 312 13.13 28.58 1.48
C GLU A 312 13.08 29.46 0.21
N VAL A 313 14.02 30.40 0.07
CA VAL A 313 14.09 31.31 -1.07
C VAL A 313 14.28 30.52 -2.37
N PRO A 314 13.55 30.83 -3.46
CA PRO A 314 13.72 30.15 -4.75
C PRO A 314 15.12 30.32 -5.38
N LEU A 315 15.54 29.34 -6.18
CA LEU A 315 16.87 29.26 -6.83
C LEU A 315 17.34 30.59 -7.46
N PHE A 316 16.54 31.19 -8.36
CA PHE A 316 16.97 32.39 -9.08
C PHE A 316 17.12 33.62 -8.18
N ARG A 317 16.35 33.69 -7.08
CA ARG A 317 16.51 34.76 -6.09
C ARG A 317 17.77 34.57 -5.26
N ARG A 318 18.11 33.34 -4.87
CA ARG A 318 19.41 33.03 -4.24
C ARG A 318 20.58 33.43 -5.12
N ARG A 319 20.52 33.07 -6.41
CA ARG A 319 21.53 33.47 -7.40
C ARG A 319 21.67 35.00 -7.46
N ALA A 320 20.57 35.74 -7.53
CA ALA A 320 20.59 37.20 -7.57
C ALA A 320 21.20 37.82 -6.29
N VAL A 321 20.91 37.27 -5.11
CA VAL A 321 21.47 37.75 -3.84
C VAL A 321 22.99 37.53 -3.79
N VAL A 322 23.47 36.35 -4.17
CA VAL A 322 24.93 36.09 -4.26
C VAL A 322 25.59 37.03 -5.26
N SER A 323 25.04 37.18 -6.47
CA SER A 323 25.58 38.13 -7.46
C SER A 323 25.56 39.58 -6.97
N LYS A 324 24.58 39.98 -6.16
CA LYS A 324 24.55 41.31 -5.53
C LYS A 324 25.67 41.45 -4.50
N TYR A 325 25.83 40.47 -3.62
CA TYR A 325 26.91 40.42 -2.63
C TYR A 325 28.27 40.57 -3.29
N VAL A 326 28.57 39.76 -4.32
CA VAL A 326 29.85 39.83 -5.04
C VAL A 326 30.09 41.20 -5.66
N ARG A 327 29.08 41.81 -6.30
CA ARG A 327 29.23 43.17 -6.87
C ARG A 327 29.55 44.22 -5.81
N GLN A 328 28.91 44.15 -4.65
CA GLN A 328 29.16 45.07 -3.54
C GLN A 328 30.54 44.85 -2.94
N HIS A 329 30.92 43.59 -2.75
CA HIS A 329 32.23 43.18 -2.23
C HIS A 329 33.38 43.65 -3.13
N LEU A 330 33.28 43.42 -4.44
CA LEU A 330 34.28 43.88 -5.41
C LEU A 330 34.37 45.41 -5.49
N ALA A 331 33.26 46.14 -5.28
CA ALA A 331 33.25 47.59 -5.25
C ALA A 331 33.88 48.17 -3.96
N ALA A 332 33.79 47.45 -2.85
CA ALA A 332 34.35 47.85 -1.55
C ALA A 332 35.80 47.39 -1.35
N SER A 333 36.24 46.36 -2.08
CA SER A 333 37.59 45.78 -1.95
C SER A 333 38.65 46.65 -2.62
N HIS A 334 39.86 46.69 -2.03
CA HIS A 334 41.04 47.30 -2.66
C HIS A 334 41.74 46.25 -3.54
N PRO A 335 41.72 46.35 -4.89
CA PRO A 335 42.24 45.30 -5.78
C PRO A 335 43.72 44.96 -5.54
N HIS A 336 44.50 45.94 -5.08
CA HIS A 336 45.91 45.78 -4.77
C HIS A 336 46.16 44.84 -3.58
N ASP A 337 45.30 44.84 -2.56
CA ASP A 337 45.45 43.96 -1.39
C ASP A 337 45.11 42.51 -1.75
N HIS A 338 44.04 42.31 -2.53
CA HIS A 338 43.67 40.97 -3.01
C HIS A 338 44.78 40.34 -3.87
N GLN A 339 45.36 41.09 -4.80
CA GLN A 339 46.48 40.59 -5.60
C GLN A 339 47.71 40.28 -4.75
N ALA A 340 48.02 41.11 -3.75
CA ALA A 340 49.14 40.85 -2.84
C ALA A 340 48.96 39.53 -2.07
N TRP A 341 47.74 39.22 -1.63
CA TRP A 341 47.44 37.92 -1.02
C TRP A 341 47.57 36.75 -2.01
N LEU A 342 47.04 36.89 -3.23
CA LEU A 342 47.22 35.88 -4.28
C LEU A 342 48.71 35.60 -4.55
N ASP A 343 49.54 36.64 -4.63
CA ASP A 343 50.97 36.52 -4.88
C ASP A 343 51.68 35.87 -3.69
N ARG A 344 51.30 36.22 -2.45
CA ARG A 344 51.82 35.59 -1.22
C ARG A 344 51.62 34.07 -1.21
N PHE A 345 50.50 33.58 -1.75
CA PHE A 345 50.19 32.16 -1.82
C PHE A 345 50.41 31.55 -3.21
N ALA A 346 51.24 32.16 -4.07
CA ALA A 346 51.56 31.62 -5.39
C ALA A 346 52.11 30.19 -5.35
N ASN A 347 52.88 29.86 -4.30
CA ASN A 347 53.52 28.57 -4.11
C ASN A 347 52.80 27.67 -3.09
N LEU A 348 51.57 28.03 -2.68
CA LEU A 348 50.79 27.17 -1.79
C LEU A 348 50.47 25.86 -2.51
N ASP A 349 50.75 24.72 -1.88
CA ASP A 349 50.40 23.43 -2.46
C ASP A 349 48.88 23.28 -2.50
N LEU A 350 48.32 23.22 -3.71
CA LEU A 350 46.90 22.98 -3.96
C LEU A 350 46.67 21.58 -4.57
N GLY A 351 47.68 20.71 -4.55
CA GLY A 351 47.60 19.35 -5.05
C GLY A 351 46.69 18.47 -4.18
N ARG A 352 46.04 17.52 -4.84
CA ARG A 352 45.29 16.42 -4.23
C ARG A 352 45.37 15.18 -5.11
N THR A 353 45.39 14.01 -4.49
CA THR A 353 45.29 12.71 -5.16
C THR A 353 43.94 12.07 -4.90
N PHE A 354 43.49 11.25 -5.85
CA PHE A 354 42.21 10.54 -5.79
C PHE A 354 42.47 9.06 -6.04
N VAL A 355 41.63 8.19 -5.44
CA VAL A 355 41.83 6.74 -5.54
C VAL A 355 40.50 6.06 -5.80
N ALA A 356 40.46 5.22 -6.84
CA ALA A 356 39.31 4.39 -7.13
C ALA A 356 38.80 3.63 -5.90
N ASP A 357 37.48 3.66 -5.70
CA ASP A 357 36.74 3.01 -4.63
C ASP A 357 35.61 2.23 -5.30
N ASP A 358 35.88 1.21 -6.12
CA ASP A 358 34.80 0.60 -6.93
C ASP A 358 33.71 -0.04 -6.04
N GLN A 359 32.53 0.58 -6.05
CA GLN A 359 31.36 0.13 -5.27
C GLN A 359 30.25 -0.36 -6.21
N ARG A 360 30.55 -0.60 -7.48
CA ARG A 360 29.58 -1.16 -8.43
C ARG A 360 29.22 -2.58 -8.03
N LEU A 361 27.95 -2.93 -8.23
CA LEU A 361 27.47 -4.28 -8.05
C LEU A 361 27.47 -5.01 -9.40
N PRO A 362 27.76 -6.32 -9.44
CA PRO A 362 27.74 -7.11 -10.65
C PRO A 362 26.48 -6.88 -11.48
N THR A 363 26.63 -6.80 -12.80
CA THR A 363 25.49 -6.68 -13.69
C THR A 363 24.78 -8.03 -13.77
N PRO A 364 23.48 -8.09 -13.44
CA PRO A 364 22.70 -9.32 -13.57
C PRO A 364 22.61 -9.76 -15.04
N SER A 365 22.48 -11.06 -15.24
CA SER A 365 22.19 -11.64 -16.55
C SER A 365 20.79 -11.24 -17.05
N SER A 366 20.58 -11.31 -18.37
CA SER A 366 19.26 -11.07 -18.97
C SER A 366 18.19 -12.04 -18.47
N THR A 367 18.58 -13.27 -18.12
CA THR A 367 17.69 -14.28 -17.54
C THR A 367 17.21 -13.86 -16.15
N GLU A 368 18.11 -13.48 -15.24
CA GLU A 368 17.74 -13.02 -13.89
C GLU A 368 16.81 -11.80 -13.95
N ILE A 369 17.06 -10.87 -14.86
CA ILE A 369 16.20 -9.69 -15.06
C ILE A 369 14.80 -10.12 -15.51
N THR A 370 14.71 -11.06 -16.45
CA THR A 370 13.43 -11.58 -16.96
C THR A 370 12.65 -12.27 -15.85
N GLU A 371 13.29 -13.11 -15.02
CA GLU A 371 12.64 -13.77 -13.89
C GLU A 371 12.06 -12.76 -12.87
N VAL A 372 12.72 -11.63 -12.64
CA VAL A 372 12.19 -10.57 -11.77
C VAL A 372 11.01 -9.85 -12.42
N LEU A 373 11.09 -9.57 -13.73
CA LEU A 373 9.99 -8.96 -14.46
C LEU A 373 8.74 -9.84 -14.42
N GLU A 374 8.90 -11.15 -14.62
CA GLU A 374 7.81 -12.13 -14.51
C GLU A 374 7.20 -12.16 -13.11
N ARG A 375 8.01 -12.14 -12.04
CA ARG A 375 7.52 -12.02 -10.65
C ARG A 375 6.75 -10.72 -10.38
N MET A 376 7.01 -9.67 -11.16
CA MET A 376 6.27 -8.40 -11.13
C MET A 376 5.08 -8.40 -12.10
N GLY A 377 4.67 -9.54 -12.65
CA GLY A 377 3.55 -9.67 -13.60
C GLY A 377 3.83 -9.09 -14.99
N LYS A 378 5.10 -8.96 -15.39
CA LYS A 378 5.49 -8.44 -16.72
C LYS A 378 6.00 -9.59 -17.58
N HIS A 379 5.18 -10.02 -18.53
CA HIS A 379 5.49 -11.14 -19.42
C HIS A 379 5.87 -10.69 -20.82
N THR A 380 5.43 -9.48 -21.20
CA THR A 380 5.64 -8.91 -22.51
C THR A 380 6.21 -7.48 -22.40
N PRO A 381 6.86 -6.97 -23.46
CA PRO A 381 7.30 -5.57 -23.48
C PRO A 381 6.17 -4.55 -23.26
N ALA A 382 4.92 -4.90 -23.60
CA ALA A 382 3.76 -4.04 -23.37
C ALA A 382 3.43 -3.86 -21.88
N ASP A 383 3.80 -4.83 -21.04
CA ASP A 383 3.60 -4.78 -19.59
C ASP A 383 4.64 -3.88 -18.90
N GLU A 384 5.73 -3.52 -19.59
CA GLU A 384 6.80 -2.64 -19.11
C GLU A 384 6.38 -1.15 -19.15
N LEU A 385 5.40 -0.76 -18.34
CA LEU A 385 4.81 0.60 -18.33
C LEU A 385 5.78 1.77 -18.08
N ASN A 386 6.95 1.52 -17.48
CA ASN A 386 7.98 2.53 -17.19
C ASN A 386 7.44 3.80 -16.49
N CYS A 387 6.48 3.63 -15.56
CA CYS A 387 5.76 4.75 -14.94
C CYS A 387 6.53 5.50 -13.84
N GLY A 388 7.70 5.01 -13.41
CA GLY A 388 8.51 5.67 -12.38
C GLY A 388 8.03 5.52 -10.92
N ALA A 389 6.91 4.84 -10.67
CA ALA A 389 6.27 4.80 -9.34
C ALA A 389 7.16 4.15 -8.25
N CYS A 390 7.94 3.12 -8.62
CA CYS A 390 8.89 2.44 -7.73
C CYS A 390 10.19 3.24 -7.49
N GLY A 391 10.37 4.40 -8.12
CA GLY A 391 11.58 5.22 -8.02
C GLY A 391 12.70 4.86 -9.02
N TYR A 392 12.41 4.05 -10.03
CA TYR A 392 13.29 3.74 -11.16
C TYR A 392 12.60 4.14 -12.46
N ASP A 393 13.37 4.63 -13.44
CA ASP A 393 12.78 5.26 -14.63
C ASP A 393 12.21 4.20 -15.59
N THR A 394 12.78 2.98 -15.56
CA THR A 394 12.26 1.84 -16.32
C THR A 394 12.01 0.62 -15.43
N CYS A 395 11.13 -0.27 -15.91
CA CYS A 395 10.83 -1.55 -15.27
C CYS A 395 12.08 -2.45 -15.21
N ARG A 396 12.94 -2.36 -16.23
CA ARG A 396 14.22 -3.07 -16.29
C ARG A 396 15.23 -2.55 -15.28
N GLU A 397 15.33 -1.23 -15.11
CA GLU A 397 16.17 -0.66 -14.04
C GLU A 397 15.70 -1.12 -12.65
N HIS A 398 14.38 -1.16 -12.43
CA HIS A 398 13.83 -1.71 -11.19
C HIS A 398 14.20 -3.18 -11.01
N ALA A 399 14.01 -4.01 -12.04
CA ALA A 399 14.37 -5.43 -11.99
C ALA A 399 15.87 -5.65 -11.71
N VAL A 400 16.75 -4.87 -12.36
CA VAL A 400 18.19 -4.87 -12.09
C VAL A 400 18.49 -4.49 -10.63
N ALA A 401 17.77 -3.52 -10.07
CA ALA A 401 17.93 -3.13 -8.68
C ALA A 401 17.48 -4.22 -7.70
N VAL A 402 16.41 -4.96 -8.03
CA VAL A 402 15.96 -6.12 -7.24
C VAL A 402 17.02 -7.23 -7.28
N CYS A 403 17.57 -7.59 -8.45
CA CYS A 403 18.66 -8.56 -8.55
C CYS A 403 19.89 -8.16 -7.72
N LYS A 404 20.17 -6.85 -7.66
CA LYS A 404 21.27 -6.27 -6.88
C LYS A 404 20.96 -6.17 -5.37
N GLY A 405 19.78 -6.57 -4.92
CA GLY A 405 19.34 -6.47 -3.52
C GLY A 405 19.17 -5.03 -3.05
N LEU A 406 18.92 -4.08 -3.96
CA LEU A 406 18.66 -2.67 -3.66
C LEU A 406 17.16 -2.33 -3.64
N ALA A 407 16.32 -3.17 -4.23
CA ALA A 407 14.88 -2.98 -4.35
C ALA A 407 14.13 -4.29 -4.08
N GLU A 408 12.82 -4.18 -3.87
CA GLU A 408 11.89 -5.29 -3.66
C GLU A 408 10.87 -5.33 -4.80
N SER A 409 10.44 -6.52 -5.24
CA SER A 409 9.49 -6.67 -6.35
C SER A 409 8.16 -5.98 -6.06
N GLU A 410 7.77 -5.94 -4.79
CA GLU A 410 6.55 -5.36 -4.25
C GLU A 410 6.51 -3.82 -4.32
N MET A 411 7.64 -3.18 -4.66
CA MET A 411 7.68 -1.75 -4.99
C MET A 411 6.94 -1.43 -6.31
N CYS A 412 6.63 -2.44 -7.12
CA CYS A 412 5.88 -2.25 -8.36
C CYS A 412 4.40 -1.99 -8.08
N LEU A 413 4.03 -0.70 -7.96
CA LEU A 413 2.67 -0.29 -7.61
C LEU A 413 1.56 -0.92 -8.49
N PRO A 414 1.64 -0.95 -9.84
CA PRO A 414 0.60 -1.59 -10.65
C PRO A 414 0.40 -3.07 -10.32
N PHE A 415 1.50 -3.82 -10.19
CA PHE A 415 1.48 -5.23 -9.82
C PHE A 415 0.88 -5.43 -8.42
N THR A 416 1.30 -4.63 -7.44
CA THR A 416 0.79 -4.73 -6.07
C THR A 416 -0.71 -4.40 -6.00
N ILE A 417 -1.20 -3.45 -6.80
CA ILE A 417 -2.64 -3.13 -6.88
C ILE A 417 -3.43 -4.30 -7.48
N GLU A 418 -2.92 -4.92 -8.54
CA GLU A 418 -3.58 -6.06 -9.18
C GLU A 418 -3.59 -7.28 -8.27
N ALA A 419 -2.45 -7.62 -7.66
CA ALA A 419 -2.35 -8.67 -6.65
C ALA A 419 -3.32 -8.44 -5.49
N LEU A 420 -3.42 -7.20 -4.98
CA LEU A 420 -4.36 -6.86 -3.91
C LEU A 420 -5.82 -7.04 -4.33
N ARG A 421 -6.19 -6.64 -5.56
CA ARG A 421 -7.55 -6.82 -6.08
C ARG A 421 -7.91 -8.31 -6.18
N THR A 422 -7.00 -9.14 -6.66
CA THR A 422 -7.19 -10.59 -6.72
C THR A 422 -7.39 -11.18 -5.32
N SER A 423 -6.52 -10.87 -4.37
CA SER A 423 -6.65 -11.37 -2.98
C SER A 423 -7.93 -10.90 -2.29
N VAL A 424 -8.38 -9.66 -2.52
CA VAL A 424 -9.67 -9.17 -1.99
C VAL A 424 -10.85 -9.93 -2.63
N GLY A 425 -10.77 -10.25 -3.92
CA GLY A 425 -11.78 -11.04 -4.61
C GLY A 425 -11.87 -12.47 -4.06
N GLU A 426 -10.74 -13.14 -3.88
CA GLU A 426 -10.66 -14.49 -3.28
C GLU A 426 -11.21 -14.50 -1.85
N LEU A 427 -10.84 -13.50 -1.04
CA LEU A 427 -11.35 -13.36 0.32
C LEU A 427 -12.87 -13.16 0.36
N ALA A 428 -13.42 -12.38 -0.57
CA ALA A 428 -14.86 -12.15 -0.67
C ALA A 428 -15.63 -13.44 -1.02
N LEU A 429 -15.10 -14.26 -1.94
CA LEU A 429 -15.67 -15.56 -2.27
C LEU A 429 -15.66 -16.51 -1.06
N SER A 430 -14.51 -16.60 -0.36
CA SER A 430 -14.38 -17.44 0.83
C SER A 430 -15.33 -17.01 1.96
N HIS A 431 -15.52 -15.70 2.16
CA HIS A 431 -16.43 -15.18 3.17
C HIS A 431 -17.90 -15.50 2.84
N GLU A 432 -18.28 -15.47 1.57
CA GLU A 432 -19.64 -15.82 1.12
C GLU A 432 -19.93 -17.32 1.26
N GLU A 433 -18.97 -18.19 0.93
CA GLU A 433 -19.07 -19.63 1.16
C GLU A 433 -19.23 -19.96 2.66
N LEU A 434 -18.45 -19.30 3.52
CA LEU A 434 -18.55 -19.46 4.97
C LEU A 434 -19.92 -19.02 5.48
N ARG A 435 -20.44 -17.87 5.00
CA ARG A 435 -21.76 -17.35 5.37
C ARG A 435 -22.88 -18.32 5.00
N ASN A 436 -22.84 -18.86 3.78
CA ASN A 436 -23.84 -19.84 3.31
C ASN A 436 -23.78 -21.14 4.11
N THR A 437 -22.58 -21.61 4.45
CA THR A 437 -22.38 -22.80 5.28
C THR A 437 -22.91 -22.59 6.71
N GLN A 438 -22.63 -21.43 7.33
CA GLN A 438 -23.16 -21.10 8.66
C GLN A 438 -24.69 -21.06 8.66
N GLN A 439 -25.32 -20.46 7.65
CA GLN A 439 -26.79 -20.44 7.55
C GLN A 439 -27.40 -21.84 7.43
N ALA A 440 -26.78 -22.71 6.62
CA ALA A 440 -27.19 -24.11 6.49
C ALA A 440 -27.07 -24.87 7.82
N LEU A 441 -25.97 -24.67 8.57
CA LEU A 441 -25.77 -25.26 9.89
C LEU A 441 -26.81 -24.78 10.90
N MET A 442 -27.09 -23.48 10.98
CA MET A 442 -28.11 -22.93 11.88
C MET A 442 -29.50 -23.50 11.59
N HIS A 443 -29.84 -23.71 10.31
CA HIS A 443 -31.11 -24.32 9.94
C HIS A 443 -31.17 -25.80 10.35
N SER A 444 -30.08 -26.54 10.13
CA SER A 444 -29.97 -27.95 10.53
C SER A 444 -30.05 -28.13 12.05
N GLU A 445 -29.38 -27.28 12.83
CA GLU A 445 -29.41 -27.29 14.29
C GLU A 445 -30.82 -27.06 14.84
N ARG A 446 -31.55 -26.09 14.28
CA ARG A 446 -32.95 -25.82 14.65
C ARG A 446 -33.84 -27.04 14.40
N LEU A 447 -33.69 -27.69 13.25
CA LEU A 447 -34.48 -28.87 12.90
C LEU A 447 -34.17 -30.05 13.83
N ALA A 448 -32.89 -30.29 14.14
CA ALA A 448 -32.48 -31.36 15.04
C ALA A 448 -33.02 -31.16 16.47
N SER A 449 -32.92 -29.94 17.01
CA SER A 449 -33.44 -29.58 18.33
C SER A 449 -34.96 -29.75 18.43
N MET A 450 -35.69 -29.30 17.40
CA MET A 450 -37.14 -29.51 17.32
C MET A 450 -37.52 -30.99 17.28
N GLY A 451 -36.77 -31.81 16.55
CA GLY A 451 -37.00 -33.26 16.48
C GLY A 451 -36.85 -33.96 17.83
N GLN A 452 -35.82 -33.60 18.62
CA GLN A 452 -35.60 -34.17 19.95
C GLN A 452 -36.73 -33.81 20.93
N LEU A 453 -37.16 -32.55 20.95
CA LEU A 453 -38.25 -32.09 21.83
C LEU A 453 -39.58 -32.74 21.47
N ALA A 454 -39.89 -32.85 20.18
CA ALA A 454 -41.09 -33.50 19.68
C ALA A 454 -41.21 -34.97 20.13
N ALA A 455 -40.10 -35.72 20.09
CA ALA A 455 -40.09 -37.13 20.50
C ALA A 455 -40.36 -37.30 22.00
N GLY A 456 -39.76 -36.45 22.86
CA GLY A 456 -39.98 -36.48 24.30
C GLY A 456 -41.41 -36.10 24.70
N ILE A 457 -41.90 -34.96 24.19
CA ILE A 457 -43.28 -34.48 24.44
C ILE A 457 -44.29 -35.55 24.02
N ALA A 458 -44.08 -36.18 22.88
CA ALA A 458 -45.05 -37.12 22.38
C ALA A 458 -45.15 -38.41 23.19
N HIS A 459 -44.03 -38.90 23.73
CA HIS A 459 -44.05 -40.04 24.63
C HIS A 459 -44.78 -39.70 25.94
N GLU A 460 -44.51 -38.53 26.51
CA GLU A 460 -45.10 -38.09 27.78
C GLU A 460 -46.59 -37.72 27.67
N VAL A 461 -47.05 -37.22 26.52
CA VAL A 461 -48.46 -36.85 26.32
C VAL A 461 -49.32 -38.03 25.83
N ASN A 462 -48.79 -38.93 25.00
CA ASN A 462 -49.55 -40.11 24.55
C ASN A 462 -49.90 -41.05 25.71
N ASN A 463 -49.05 -41.13 26.73
CA ASN A 463 -49.29 -41.99 27.89
C ASN A 463 -50.58 -41.63 28.67
N PRO A 464 -50.76 -40.39 29.20
CA PRO A 464 -51.99 -40.01 29.89
C PRO A 464 -53.20 -39.98 28.95
N LEU A 465 -53.05 -39.58 27.69
CA LEU A 465 -54.15 -39.65 26.71
C LEU A 465 -54.63 -41.08 26.47
N GLY A 466 -53.71 -42.05 26.44
CA GLY A 466 -54.06 -43.47 26.33
C GLY A 466 -54.90 -43.94 27.51
N VAL A 467 -54.57 -43.51 28.73
CA VAL A 467 -55.34 -43.82 29.94
C VAL A 467 -56.73 -43.18 29.91
N VAL A 468 -56.82 -41.89 29.53
CA VAL A 468 -58.10 -41.17 29.40
C VAL A 468 -58.99 -41.84 28.35
N LEU A 469 -58.44 -42.18 27.18
CA LEU A 469 -59.18 -42.87 26.12
C LEU A 469 -59.68 -44.25 26.58
N LEU A 470 -58.83 -45.03 27.27
CA LEU A 470 -59.21 -46.36 27.76
C LEU A 470 -60.42 -46.28 28.70
N TYR A 471 -60.36 -45.45 29.74
CA TYR A 471 -61.47 -45.30 30.69
C TYR A 471 -62.71 -44.69 30.03
N ALA A 472 -62.53 -43.69 29.16
CA ALA A 472 -63.65 -43.07 28.46
C ALA A 472 -64.37 -44.08 27.55
N HIS A 473 -63.64 -44.92 26.81
CA HIS A 473 -64.22 -46.00 25.99
C HIS A 473 -64.93 -47.06 26.83
N MET A 474 -64.33 -47.52 27.95
CA MET A 474 -64.96 -48.50 28.84
C MET A 474 -66.31 -48.00 29.37
N ILE A 475 -66.38 -46.75 29.83
CA ILE A 475 -67.62 -46.15 30.32
C ILE A 475 -68.64 -45.99 29.18
N LEU A 476 -68.19 -45.68 27.97
CA LEU A 476 -69.05 -45.54 26.78
C LEU A 476 -69.68 -46.86 26.32
N GLU A 477 -68.95 -47.97 26.47
CA GLU A 477 -69.43 -49.33 26.19
C GLU A 477 -70.46 -49.80 27.22
N GLU A 478 -70.26 -49.49 28.51
CA GLU A 478 -71.16 -49.89 29.60
C GLU A 478 -72.40 -48.98 29.72
N ALA A 479 -72.35 -47.75 29.21
CA ALA A 479 -73.47 -46.82 29.28
C ALA A 479 -74.63 -47.21 28.34
N PRO A 480 -75.90 -47.17 28.80
CA PRO A 480 -77.07 -47.24 27.92
C PRO A 480 -77.04 -46.14 26.84
N LYS A 481 -77.67 -46.37 25.68
CA LYS A 481 -77.69 -45.39 24.56
C LYS A 481 -78.32 -44.04 24.94
N ASP A 482 -79.18 -44.04 25.96
CA ASP A 482 -79.98 -42.90 26.38
C ASP A 482 -79.45 -42.29 27.69
N ALA A 483 -78.28 -42.75 28.17
CA ALA A 483 -77.72 -42.33 29.44
C ALA A 483 -77.41 -40.81 29.46
N PRO A 484 -77.82 -40.08 30.50
CA PRO A 484 -77.39 -38.70 30.71
C PRO A 484 -75.85 -38.64 30.77
N GLY A 485 -75.23 -37.87 29.88
CA GLY A 485 -73.77 -37.73 29.81
C GLY A 485 -73.05 -38.58 28.74
N ARG A 486 -73.75 -39.47 28.02
CA ARG A 486 -73.14 -40.25 26.91
C ARG A 486 -72.54 -39.35 25.83
N LYS A 487 -73.25 -38.27 25.46
CA LYS A 487 -72.76 -37.27 24.50
C LYS A 487 -71.50 -36.54 25.00
N ASP A 488 -71.40 -36.30 26.30
CA ASP A 488 -70.22 -35.66 26.90
C ASP A 488 -69.01 -36.61 26.88
N LEU A 489 -69.23 -37.91 27.14
CA LEU A 489 -68.23 -38.96 26.99
C LEU A 489 -67.74 -39.11 25.54
N GLU A 490 -68.65 -39.09 24.56
CA GLU A 490 -68.31 -39.10 23.14
C GLU A 490 -67.45 -37.88 22.76
N MET A 491 -67.77 -36.71 23.32
CA MET A 491 -66.98 -35.50 23.15
C MET A 491 -65.57 -35.62 23.76
N ILE A 492 -65.43 -36.22 24.95
CA ILE A 492 -64.14 -36.46 25.62
C ILE A 492 -63.26 -37.39 24.77
N VAL A 493 -63.81 -38.51 24.29
CA VAL A 493 -63.09 -39.45 23.40
C VAL A 493 -62.64 -38.70 22.14
N ALA A 494 -63.54 -37.95 21.50
CA ALA A 494 -63.22 -37.20 20.30
C ALA A 494 -62.10 -36.16 20.52
N GLN A 495 -62.07 -35.47 21.66
CA GLN A 495 -60.99 -34.53 21.97
C GLN A 495 -59.68 -35.22 22.35
N ALA A 496 -59.73 -36.34 23.08
CA ALA A 496 -58.52 -37.09 23.44
C ALA A 496 -57.85 -37.73 22.22
N ASP A 497 -58.63 -38.29 21.29
CA ASP A 497 -58.13 -38.79 20.00
C ASP A 497 -57.55 -37.66 19.14
N ARG A 498 -58.16 -36.47 19.20
CA ARG A 498 -57.63 -35.29 18.52
C ARG A 498 -56.28 -34.88 19.07
N CYS A 499 -56.11 -34.84 20.39
CA CYS A 499 -54.81 -34.58 21.02
C CYS A 499 -53.78 -35.63 20.60
N LYS A 500 -54.15 -36.91 20.58
CA LYS A 500 -53.29 -38.02 20.13
C LYS A 500 -52.86 -37.87 18.67
N LYS A 501 -53.77 -37.45 17.77
CA LYS A 501 -53.44 -37.15 16.36
C LYS A 501 -52.48 -35.98 16.23
N ILE A 502 -52.66 -34.90 16.99
CA ILE A 502 -51.75 -33.73 16.98
C ILE A 502 -50.34 -34.14 17.41
N VAL A 503 -50.25 -34.88 18.51
CA VAL A 503 -48.99 -35.39 19.06
C VAL A 503 -48.30 -36.37 18.10
N SER A 504 -49.07 -37.24 17.46
CA SER A 504 -48.55 -38.18 16.46
C SER A 504 -48.06 -37.46 15.20
N GLY A 505 -48.73 -36.38 14.78
CA GLY A 505 -48.27 -35.51 13.70
C GLY A 505 -46.94 -34.83 14.01
N LEU A 506 -46.75 -34.37 15.25
CA LEU A 506 -45.48 -33.80 15.73
C LEU A 506 -44.34 -34.85 15.74
N LEU A 507 -44.64 -36.09 16.14
CA LEU A 507 -43.70 -37.22 16.11
C LEU A 507 -43.28 -37.61 14.70
N ASN A 508 -44.23 -37.66 13.77
CA ASN A 508 -43.95 -38.00 12.36
C ASN A 508 -43.07 -36.95 11.69
N PHE A 509 -43.26 -35.66 12.03
CA PHE A 509 -42.38 -34.58 11.61
C PHE A 509 -40.94 -34.76 12.13
N ALA A 510 -40.76 -35.31 13.33
CA ALA A 510 -39.46 -35.50 13.96
C ALA A 510 -38.72 -36.79 13.57
N ARG A 511 -39.45 -37.85 13.17
CA ARG A 511 -38.88 -39.20 12.93
C ARG A 511 -38.42 -39.47 11.51
N GLN A 512 -38.87 -38.71 10.52
CA GLN A 512 -38.53 -38.99 9.11
C GLN A 512 -37.21 -38.31 8.74
N ASN A 513 -36.09 -39.01 8.91
CA ASN A 513 -34.76 -38.57 8.42
C ASN A 513 -34.13 -39.55 7.40
N LYS A 514 -34.81 -40.64 7.04
CA LYS A 514 -34.35 -41.57 6.01
C LYS A 514 -35.39 -41.66 4.90
N VAL A 515 -34.95 -41.36 3.68
CA VAL A 515 -35.73 -41.44 2.44
C VAL A 515 -35.47 -42.80 1.80
N PHE A 516 -36.51 -43.59 1.54
CA PHE A 516 -36.39 -44.86 0.81
C PHE A 516 -36.80 -44.65 -0.65
N LEU A 517 -35.81 -44.32 -1.48
CA LEU A 517 -36.03 -44.05 -2.90
C LEU A 517 -36.41 -45.33 -3.65
N GLN A 518 -37.54 -45.28 -4.36
CA GLN A 518 -38.00 -46.32 -5.27
C GLN A 518 -38.54 -45.69 -6.56
N GLU A 519 -38.31 -46.34 -7.69
CA GLU A 519 -38.85 -45.91 -8.97
C GLU A 519 -40.38 -45.98 -8.93
N THR A 520 -41.03 -44.83 -9.06
CA THR A 520 -42.48 -44.69 -8.92
C THR A 520 -43.06 -43.98 -10.12
N LEU A 521 -44.09 -44.57 -10.74
CA LEU A 521 -44.90 -43.91 -11.77
C LEU A 521 -45.69 -42.77 -11.13
N ILE A 522 -45.40 -41.55 -11.56
CA ILE A 522 -45.97 -40.32 -11.00
C ILE A 522 -47.48 -40.24 -11.25
N ARG A 523 -47.93 -40.72 -12.41
CA ARG A 523 -49.35 -40.82 -12.73
C ARG A 523 -50.13 -41.62 -11.70
N ASP A 524 -49.62 -42.80 -11.35
CA ASP A 524 -50.28 -43.70 -10.39
C ASP A 524 -50.29 -43.08 -8.99
N LEU A 525 -49.20 -42.40 -8.62
CA LEU A 525 -49.10 -41.69 -7.35
C LEU A 525 -50.14 -40.57 -7.23
N VAL A 526 -50.27 -39.72 -8.26
CA VAL A 526 -51.24 -38.61 -8.29
C VAL A 526 -52.67 -39.14 -8.24
N LEU A 527 -52.99 -40.17 -9.05
CA LEU A 527 -54.33 -40.78 -9.06
C LEU A 527 -54.67 -41.42 -7.71
N GLN A 528 -53.70 -42.08 -7.06
CA GLN A 528 -53.87 -42.65 -5.73
C GLN A 528 -54.03 -41.56 -4.67
N GLY A 529 -53.31 -40.44 -4.77
CA GLY A 529 -53.47 -39.28 -3.89
C GLY A 529 -54.89 -38.71 -3.94
N VAL A 530 -55.44 -38.53 -5.15
CA VAL A 530 -56.83 -38.07 -5.35
C VAL A 530 -57.84 -39.06 -4.73
N ARG A 531 -57.62 -40.37 -4.88
CA ARG A 531 -58.51 -41.40 -4.29
C ARG A 531 -58.41 -41.50 -2.76
N SER A 532 -57.32 -41.03 -2.18
CA SER A 532 -57.04 -41.16 -0.75
C SER A 532 -57.65 -40.03 0.10
N VAL A 533 -58.23 -39.00 -0.54
CA VAL A 533 -58.86 -37.86 0.14
C VAL A 533 -60.36 -37.82 -0.23
N PRO A 534 -61.28 -37.64 0.73
CA PRO A 534 -62.70 -37.50 0.43
C PRO A 534 -62.97 -36.17 -0.29
N ILE A 535 -63.44 -36.24 -1.53
CA ILE A 535 -63.70 -35.05 -2.37
C ILE A 535 -65.20 -34.75 -2.37
N PRO A 536 -65.64 -33.56 -1.93
CA PRO A 536 -67.05 -33.19 -1.96
C PRO A 536 -67.58 -33.03 -3.39
N ASP A 537 -68.88 -33.31 -3.60
CA ASP A 537 -69.54 -33.23 -4.92
C ASP A 537 -69.46 -31.84 -5.59
N HIS A 538 -69.22 -30.79 -4.81
CA HIS A 538 -69.09 -29.40 -5.27
C HIS A 538 -67.68 -29.03 -5.77
N VAL A 539 -66.70 -29.94 -5.70
CA VAL A 539 -65.33 -29.71 -6.17
C VAL A 539 -65.06 -30.52 -7.45
N ARG A 540 -64.74 -29.84 -8.56
CA ARG A 540 -64.36 -30.48 -9.81
C ARG A 540 -62.86 -30.78 -9.83
N VAL A 541 -62.49 -32.03 -10.02
CA VAL A 541 -61.08 -32.45 -10.09
C VAL A 541 -60.65 -32.58 -11.55
N ARG A 542 -59.52 -31.94 -11.89
CA ARG A 542 -58.82 -32.09 -13.17
C ARG A 542 -57.44 -32.65 -12.91
N VAL A 543 -57.07 -33.70 -13.65
CA VAL A 543 -55.75 -34.30 -13.56
C VAL A 543 -55.11 -34.26 -14.94
N GLU A 544 -53.96 -33.62 -15.04
CA GLU A 544 -53.21 -33.41 -16.28
C GLU A 544 -51.82 -34.03 -16.17
N HIS A 545 -51.45 -34.87 -17.12
CA HIS A 545 -50.12 -35.49 -17.18
C HIS A 545 -49.52 -35.19 -18.54
N ASP A 546 -48.38 -34.50 -18.58
CA ASP A 546 -47.68 -34.21 -19.84
C ASP A 546 -47.14 -35.51 -20.47
N GLU A 547 -46.64 -36.42 -19.63
CA GLU A 547 -46.06 -37.71 -20.04
C GLU A 547 -46.70 -38.86 -19.23
N PRO A 548 -47.45 -39.79 -19.87
CA PRO A 548 -48.14 -40.89 -19.17
C PRO A 548 -47.20 -41.88 -18.46
N GLU A 549 -45.96 -42.00 -18.93
CA GLU A 549 -44.92 -42.93 -18.43
C GLU A 549 -43.89 -42.24 -17.53
N LEU A 550 -44.19 -41.05 -17.00
CA LEU A 550 -43.27 -40.31 -16.14
C LEU A 550 -43.00 -41.05 -14.82
N ALA A 551 -41.76 -41.50 -14.65
CA ALA A 551 -41.26 -42.13 -13.42
C ALA A 551 -40.14 -41.28 -12.78
N ALA A 552 -40.07 -41.31 -11.45
CA ALA A 552 -38.98 -40.74 -10.66
C ALA A 552 -38.60 -41.65 -9.48
N GLU A 553 -37.33 -41.62 -9.08
CA GLU A 553 -36.87 -42.26 -7.85
C GLU A 553 -37.24 -41.39 -6.64
N ILE A 554 -38.29 -41.79 -5.91
CA ILE A 554 -38.84 -41.04 -4.77
C ILE A 554 -39.25 -42.00 -3.65
N ASP A 555 -39.38 -41.50 -2.42
CA ASP A 555 -40.08 -42.25 -1.36
C ASP A 555 -41.59 -42.10 -1.57
N ARG A 556 -42.20 -43.14 -2.13
CA ARG A 556 -43.62 -43.17 -2.47
C ARG A 556 -44.54 -42.74 -1.32
N ASP A 557 -44.27 -43.19 -0.09
CA ASP A 557 -45.14 -42.93 1.06
C ASP A 557 -45.00 -41.47 1.52
N GLN A 558 -43.77 -40.95 1.56
CA GLN A 558 -43.55 -39.54 1.91
C GLN A 558 -44.11 -38.58 0.85
N VAL A 559 -43.93 -38.86 -0.44
CA VAL A 559 -44.50 -38.01 -1.50
C VAL A 559 -46.02 -38.17 -1.57
N MET A 560 -46.59 -39.34 -1.26
CA MET A 560 -48.03 -39.50 -1.07
C MET A 560 -48.56 -38.60 0.06
N GLN A 561 -47.82 -38.50 1.17
CA GLN A 561 -48.15 -37.59 2.26
C GLN A 561 -48.09 -36.12 1.82
N VAL A 562 -47.14 -35.74 0.96
CA VAL A 562 -47.11 -34.40 0.34
C VAL A 562 -48.38 -34.14 -0.46
N LEU A 563 -48.73 -35.06 -1.37
CA LEU A 563 -49.89 -34.90 -2.24
C LEU A 563 -51.21 -34.84 -1.44
N THR A 564 -51.43 -35.78 -0.53
CA THR A 564 -52.67 -35.83 0.27
C THR A 564 -52.84 -34.59 1.15
N ASN A 565 -51.76 -34.06 1.73
CA ASN A 565 -51.80 -32.81 2.50
C ASN A 565 -52.11 -31.58 1.62
N LEU A 566 -51.49 -31.48 0.44
CA LEU A 566 -51.77 -30.40 -0.50
C LEU A 566 -53.21 -30.47 -1.02
N ILE A 567 -53.70 -31.66 -1.38
CA ILE A 567 -55.08 -31.89 -1.83
C ILE A 567 -56.09 -31.53 -0.72
N SER A 568 -55.85 -31.96 0.53
CA SER A 568 -56.74 -31.63 1.65
C SER A 568 -56.79 -30.12 1.88
N ASN A 569 -55.63 -29.43 1.87
CA ASN A 569 -55.57 -27.99 2.03
C ASN A 569 -56.30 -27.25 0.90
N ALA A 570 -56.16 -27.73 -0.34
CA ALA A 570 -56.83 -27.18 -1.51
C ALA A 570 -58.36 -27.33 -1.44
N ILE A 571 -58.86 -28.51 -1.04
CA ILE A 571 -60.30 -28.75 -0.85
C ILE A 571 -60.86 -27.86 0.25
N GLU A 572 -60.16 -27.75 1.37
CA GLU A 572 -60.59 -26.89 2.49
C GLU A 572 -60.59 -25.40 2.15
N ALA A 573 -59.80 -24.97 1.16
CA ALA A 573 -59.77 -23.61 0.65
C ALA A 573 -60.94 -23.28 -0.32
N MET A 574 -61.74 -24.28 -0.71
CA MET A 574 -62.87 -24.17 -1.64
C MET A 574 -64.23 -24.54 -0.99
N PRO A 575 -64.67 -23.87 0.09
CA PRO A 575 -65.91 -24.22 0.80
C PRO A 575 -67.19 -24.07 -0.05
N GLU A 576 -67.19 -23.17 -1.03
CA GLU A 576 -68.31 -22.92 -1.96
C GLU A 576 -68.19 -23.72 -3.27
N GLY A 577 -67.22 -24.63 -3.36
CA GLY A 577 -66.87 -25.33 -4.60
C GLY A 577 -65.83 -24.61 -5.45
N GLY A 578 -65.32 -25.31 -6.46
CA GLY A 578 -64.21 -24.84 -7.27
C GLY A 578 -63.61 -25.93 -8.16
N THR A 579 -62.44 -25.64 -8.75
CA THR A 579 -61.67 -26.61 -9.54
C THR A 579 -60.34 -26.90 -8.85
N LEU A 580 -60.11 -28.17 -8.51
CA LEU A 580 -58.81 -28.69 -8.10
C LEU A 580 -58.10 -29.23 -9.33
N THR A 581 -56.96 -28.64 -9.69
CA THR A 581 -56.13 -29.09 -10.82
C THR A 581 -54.84 -29.68 -10.28
N LEU A 582 -54.58 -30.95 -10.58
CA LEU A 582 -53.29 -31.60 -10.36
C LEU A 582 -52.59 -31.76 -11.70
N SER A 583 -51.35 -31.29 -11.82
CA SER A 583 -50.55 -31.52 -13.02
C SER A 583 -49.18 -32.10 -12.70
N SER A 584 -48.69 -32.98 -13.57
CA SER A 584 -47.31 -33.48 -13.51
C SER A 584 -46.58 -33.21 -14.81
N ARG A 585 -45.42 -32.57 -14.73
CA ARG A 585 -44.61 -32.18 -15.90
C ARG A 585 -43.16 -32.60 -15.73
N THR A 586 -42.49 -32.85 -16.85
CA THR A 586 -41.05 -33.11 -16.90
C THR A 586 -40.29 -31.80 -17.16
N ALA A 587 -39.24 -31.52 -16.39
CA ALA A 587 -38.31 -30.43 -16.69
C ALA A 587 -36.87 -30.91 -16.57
N LYS A 588 -36.18 -31.09 -17.70
CA LYS A 588 -34.79 -31.59 -17.81
C LYS A 588 -34.53 -32.84 -16.95
N GLU A 589 -34.02 -32.65 -15.74
CA GLU A 589 -33.61 -33.68 -14.77
C GLU A 589 -34.55 -33.77 -13.55
N SER A 590 -35.74 -33.18 -13.63
CA SER A 590 -36.67 -33.04 -12.51
C SER A 590 -38.12 -33.26 -12.94
N VAL A 591 -38.94 -33.67 -11.97
CA VAL A 591 -40.40 -33.78 -12.06
C VAL A 591 -41.02 -32.62 -11.31
N LEU A 592 -41.97 -31.94 -11.95
CA LEU A 592 -42.79 -30.89 -11.34
C LEU A 592 -44.18 -31.46 -11.06
N LEU A 593 -44.59 -31.40 -9.80
CA LEU A 593 -45.94 -31.73 -9.34
C LEU A 593 -46.63 -30.46 -8.89
N THR A 594 -47.68 -30.06 -9.59
CA THR A 594 -48.45 -28.86 -9.27
C THR A 594 -49.82 -29.23 -8.75
N VAL A 595 -50.20 -28.68 -7.60
CA VAL A 595 -51.56 -28.76 -7.03
C VAL A 595 -52.11 -27.34 -6.97
N ALA A 596 -53.14 -27.06 -7.76
CA ALA A 596 -53.74 -25.74 -7.89
C ALA A 596 -55.24 -25.77 -7.55
N ASP A 597 -55.68 -24.82 -6.72
CA ASP A 597 -57.08 -24.59 -6.37
C ASP A 597 -57.57 -23.22 -6.83
N THR A 598 -58.89 -23.10 -7.02
CA THR A 598 -59.58 -21.83 -7.31
C THR A 598 -60.30 -21.30 -6.06
N GLY A 599 -59.73 -21.53 -4.88
CA GLY A 599 -60.31 -21.17 -3.60
C GLY A 599 -60.08 -19.73 -3.19
N VAL A 600 -60.13 -19.48 -1.89
CA VAL A 600 -60.00 -18.13 -1.30
C VAL A 600 -58.59 -17.53 -1.37
N GLY A 601 -57.57 -18.34 -1.68
CA GLY A 601 -56.18 -17.91 -1.74
C GLY A 601 -55.54 -17.59 -0.36
N ILE A 602 -54.28 -17.17 -0.39
CA ILE A 602 -53.45 -16.80 0.77
C ILE A 602 -53.05 -15.33 0.64
N SER A 603 -53.25 -14.54 1.69
CA SER A 603 -52.87 -13.12 1.70
C SER A 603 -51.34 -12.93 1.68
N LYS A 604 -50.87 -11.82 1.08
CA LYS A 604 -49.43 -11.49 0.98
C LYS A 604 -48.72 -11.46 2.33
N GLU A 605 -49.40 -11.01 3.38
CA GLU A 605 -48.86 -10.93 4.75
C GLU A 605 -48.54 -12.30 5.34
N ASN A 606 -49.27 -13.33 4.92
CA ASN A 606 -49.11 -14.69 5.42
C ASN A 606 -48.11 -15.52 4.60
N MET A 607 -47.75 -15.09 3.39
CA MET A 607 -46.86 -15.83 2.48
C MET A 607 -45.50 -16.19 3.07
N ASN A 608 -44.93 -15.33 3.92
CA ASN A 608 -43.65 -15.62 4.57
C ASN A 608 -43.77 -16.59 5.76
N LYS A 609 -45.00 -16.89 6.21
CA LYS A 609 -45.30 -17.68 7.42
C LYS A 609 -45.92 -19.05 7.11
N VAL A 610 -46.32 -19.33 5.87
CA VAL A 610 -47.04 -20.57 5.51
C VAL A 610 -46.26 -21.86 5.81
N PHE A 611 -44.93 -21.79 5.88
CA PHE A 611 -44.05 -22.90 6.24
C PHE A 611 -43.58 -22.86 7.70
N GLU A 612 -44.03 -21.88 8.50
CA GLU A 612 -43.74 -21.84 9.93
C GLU A 612 -44.57 -22.91 10.68
N PRO A 613 -43.94 -23.74 11.52
CA PRO A 613 -44.66 -24.71 12.34
C PRO A 613 -45.74 -24.08 13.21
N PHE A 614 -46.91 -24.72 13.28
CA PHE A 614 -48.10 -24.29 14.04
C PHE A 614 -48.80 -23.05 13.49
N PHE A 615 -48.29 -22.42 12.44
CA PHE A 615 -48.99 -21.35 11.76
C PHE A 615 -50.23 -21.89 11.04
N THR A 616 -51.41 -21.37 11.37
CA THR A 616 -52.65 -21.71 10.67
C THR A 616 -53.62 -20.53 10.67
N THR A 617 -54.30 -20.34 9.55
CA THR A 617 -55.38 -19.35 9.39
C THR A 617 -56.77 -19.96 9.67
N LYS A 618 -56.83 -21.26 10.02
CA LYS A 618 -58.08 -21.99 10.26
C LYS A 618 -58.62 -21.70 11.68
N PRO A 619 -59.95 -21.74 11.90
CA PRO A 619 -60.54 -21.56 13.24
C PRO A 619 -59.99 -22.57 14.25
N MET A 620 -59.92 -22.16 15.52
CA MET A 620 -59.52 -23.03 16.64
C MET A 620 -60.34 -24.34 16.61
N GLY A 621 -59.68 -25.46 16.32
CA GLY A 621 -60.42 -26.70 16.05
C GLY A 621 -59.97 -27.46 14.80
N LYS A 622 -59.69 -26.72 13.72
CA LYS A 622 -59.71 -27.29 12.36
C LYS A 622 -58.34 -27.39 11.67
N GLY A 623 -57.27 -26.93 12.30
CA GLY A 623 -55.91 -27.01 11.72
C GLY A 623 -54.83 -27.18 12.79
N THR A 624 -53.82 -28.00 12.49
CA THR A 624 -52.64 -28.18 13.37
C THR A 624 -51.48 -27.25 13.03
N GLY A 625 -51.51 -26.62 11.85
CA GLY A 625 -50.41 -25.79 11.34
C GLY A 625 -49.12 -26.56 11.04
N LEU A 626 -49.17 -27.90 10.98
CA LEU A 626 -47.99 -28.74 10.74
C LEU A 626 -47.89 -29.29 9.31
N GLY A 627 -48.97 -29.25 8.51
CA GLY A 627 -49.00 -29.89 7.20
C GLY A 627 -48.02 -29.30 6.17
N LEU A 628 -47.99 -27.97 6.01
CA LEU A 628 -47.08 -27.30 5.06
C LEU A 628 -45.60 -27.36 5.49
N PRO A 629 -45.25 -27.19 6.77
CA PRO A 629 -43.89 -27.47 7.26
C PRO A 629 -43.42 -28.92 7.00
N VAL A 630 -44.30 -29.91 7.18
CA VAL A 630 -44.01 -31.33 6.86
C VAL A 630 -43.74 -31.49 5.37
N ILE A 631 -44.57 -30.89 4.51
CA ILE A 631 -44.36 -30.90 3.06
C ILE A 631 -42.98 -30.31 2.71
N TYR A 632 -42.64 -29.15 3.28
CA TYR A 632 -41.35 -28.51 3.05
C TYR A 632 -40.18 -29.41 3.44
N GLY A 633 -40.26 -30.06 4.60
CA GLY A 633 -39.27 -31.03 5.07
C GLY A 633 -39.09 -32.22 4.12
N ILE A 634 -40.19 -32.86 3.72
CA ILE A 634 -40.16 -34.01 2.80
C ILE A 634 -39.52 -33.61 1.46
N VAL A 635 -39.92 -32.48 0.89
CA VAL A 635 -39.39 -31.99 -0.40
C VAL A 635 -37.89 -31.71 -0.30
N LYS A 636 -37.43 -31.08 0.79
CA LYS A 636 -35.99 -30.81 1.00
C LYS A 636 -35.17 -32.08 1.21
N MET A 637 -35.70 -33.07 1.93
CA MET A 637 -35.06 -34.39 2.07
C MET A 637 -34.88 -35.11 0.74
N HIS A 638 -35.78 -34.89 -0.21
CA HIS A 638 -35.68 -35.39 -1.59
C HIS A 638 -34.79 -34.50 -2.49
N ARG A 639 -34.04 -33.54 -1.92
CA ARG A 639 -33.24 -32.53 -2.64
C ARG A 639 -34.06 -31.70 -3.63
N GLY A 640 -35.35 -31.55 -3.35
CA GLY A 640 -36.30 -30.82 -4.15
C GLY A 640 -36.50 -29.37 -3.69
N ASP A 641 -37.42 -28.70 -4.37
CA ASP A 641 -37.87 -27.35 -4.01
C ASP A 641 -39.39 -27.24 -4.08
N ILE A 642 -39.98 -26.34 -3.29
CA ILE A 642 -41.41 -26.06 -3.31
C ILE A 642 -41.65 -24.56 -3.47
N LYS A 643 -42.50 -24.20 -4.43
CA LYS A 643 -42.94 -22.83 -4.68
C LYS A 643 -44.44 -22.71 -4.48
N VAL A 644 -44.86 -21.55 -4.00
CA VAL A 644 -46.27 -21.23 -3.78
C VAL A 644 -46.58 -19.90 -4.45
N GLU A 645 -47.62 -19.92 -5.29
CA GLU A 645 -48.20 -18.74 -5.92
C GLU A 645 -49.66 -18.66 -5.48
N SER A 646 -50.08 -17.54 -4.92
CA SER A 646 -51.44 -17.41 -4.40
C SER A 646 -51.95 -15.99 -4.54
N ASN A 647 -53.26 -15.87 -4.77
CA ASN A 647 -53.95 -14.59 -4.77
C ASN A 647 -55.23 -14.69 -3.92
N ALA A 648 -55.32 -13.85 -2.89
CA ALA A 648 -56.49 -13.73 -2.03
C ALA A 648 -57.30 -12.46 -2.30
N ASP A 649 -56.90 -11.62 -3.27
CA ASP A 649 -57.58 -10.37 -3.60
C ASP A 649 -58.33 -10.52 -4.95
N PRO A 650 -59.68 -10.61 -4.93
CA PRO A 650 -60.49 -10.66 -6.13
C PRO A 650 -60.34 -9.43 -7.05
N ALA A 651 -59.88 -8.29 -6.53
CA ALA A 651 -59.68 -7.07 -7.32
C ALA A 651 -58.42 -7.12 -8.20
N VAL A 652 -57.44 -7.96 -7.85
CA VAL A 652 -56.15 -8.07 -8.57
C VAL A 652 -56.19 -9.19 -9.62
N GLY A 653 -57.03 -10.20 -9.44
CA GLY A 653 -57.14 -11.35 -10.35
C GLY A 653 -57.97 -12.49 -9.77
N PRO A 654 -58.01 -13.66 -10.43
CA PRO A 654 -58.69 -14.83 -9.91
C PRO A 654 -58.07 -15.26 -8.57
N THR A 655 -58.90 -15.61 -7.60
CA THR A 655 -58.44 -16.12 -6.31
C THR A 655 -58.10 -17.60 -6.40
N GLY A 656 -57.10 -18.03 -5.63
CA GLY A 656 -56.65 -19.42 -5.62
C GLY A 656 -55.20 -19.56 -5.19
N THR A 657 -54.75 -20.79 -5.02
CA THR A 657 -53.36 -21.12 -4.68
C THR A 657 -52.83 -22.23 -5.57
N SER A 658 -51.56 -22.11 -5.97
CA SER A 658 -50.82 -23.11 -6.71
C SER A 658 -49.55 -23.45 -5.96
N PHE A 659 -49.41 -24.71 -5.55
CA PHE A 659 -48.17 -25.27 -5.02
C PHE A 659 -47.47 -26.08 -6.09
N THR A 660 -46.22 -25.72 -6.41
CA THR A 660 -45.37 -26.43 -7.36
C THR A 660 -44.22 -27.08 -6.62
N VAL A 661 -44.21 -28.42 -6.59
CA VAL A 661 -43.17 -29.25 -5.98
C VAL A 661 -42.25 -29.78 -7.08
N THR A 662 -40.96 -29.48 -6.97
CA THR A 662 -39.90 -29.93 -7.90
C THR A 662 -39.08 -31.01 -7.22
N LEU A 663 -39.01 -32.21 -7.81
CA LEU A 663 -38.22 -33.34 -7.32
C LEU A 663 -37.24 -33.82 -8.41
N PRO A 664 -36.00 -34.21 -8.08
CA PRO A 664 -35.07 -34.78 -9.05
C PRO A 664 -35.58 -36.13 -9.58
N ARG A 665 -35.36 -36.41 -10.87
CA ARG A 665 -35.86 -37.61 -11.55
C ARG A 665 -35.07 -38.87 -11.18
N ALA A 666 -33.75 -38.74 -11.07
CA ALA A 666 -32.84 -39.79 -10.59
C ALA A 666 -32.29 -39.41 -9.22
N GLY A 667 -32.38 -40.33 -8.26
CA GLY A 667 -31.65 -40.22 -7.01
C GLY A 667 -30.17 -40.35 -7.30
N ARG A 668 -29.37 -39.30 -7.05
CA ARG A 668 -27.92 -39.50 -7.00
C ARG A 668 -27.63 -40.42 -5.81
N ARG A 669 -27.34 -41.70 -6.10
CA ARG A 669 -26.78 -42.64 -5.13
C ARG A 669 -25.51 -42.02 -4.56
N GLU A 670 -25.48 -41.85 -3.23
CA GLU A 670 -24.24 -41.68 -2.49
C GLU A 670 -23.48 -43.00 -2.41
#